data_AF-A0A1V3XXT6-F1
#
_entry.id   AF-A0A1V3XXT6-F1
#
_cell.length_a   1.000
_cell.length_b   1.000
_cell.length_c   1.000
_cell.angle_alpha   90.00
_cell.angle_beta   90.00
_cell.angle_gamma   90.00
#
_symmetry.space_group_name_H-M   'P 1'
#
loop_
_entity.id
_entity.type
_entity.pdbx_description
1 polymer ?
#
loop_
_entity_poly.entity_id
_entity_poly.type
_entity_poly.pdbx_seq_one_letter_code
_entity_poly.pdbx_strand_id
1 'polypeptide(L)'
;MSRASSLRERITHTDAFDSAGVSREAAARLKKWCKIVADGDAGQFRRRLSLDSLDQESVRALLGDVARPEVFAMPTWTEVLDEVLRAGAAGGIGTGGDREPPFLHADTPVPFEDLLLPFLAVAENRLTEAASDYRTLPVQVRGSMEHSLLQALSRISSRVLELEFRTYLACRQLDGLPCPDPARAHESRTAYLEFVADIRRTGWRPLFAEYCVMARLMAVAVLQWVANSAEFLARLRADRADIGRIFGIANPGDLAAIKMDLSDPHFGGKSVVAIEFATGEMLIYKPKDLALEAAYFRFTTWLNTLGADPAFPVLKMLERDGYGWVEFIDNRACECDDQVRRFYRRSGALLCLLYAFNGTDFHFENLIACGEYPVPVDLETIYSHPMATDDSELTDEVARRLGRSVLATHFLPNPVKGQHRHYDISAIARSADEEGEYEVLTWQHINTDGLGYRYGRVKAKQGDNLPRFEEQYLSPDSNVEEIVDGFQSVYRLLTSHREQLLAPDSPFREIFTYPARFILRSTMHYMSVLNSACHPDCLREGIDFDIQLDVLSRPFLHDKRRLELWPLVREEVAACWRTDVPKFTARGDSDSLVLPSGETAQACFTDSAFNQSQQNLSHFGEDDLCWQVKLIRGRWMRAMQEDSSGMPRPPSTTTSRWSRWTGRNWWTRRSRWDAVWNAPQFAKPMASRDGWFSRAYLRVTNSLCGQWNWNSTTAGAG
;
A
#
# COMPACT_ATOMS: atom_id res chain seq x y z
N MET A 1 3.62 -26.03 7.44
CA MET A 1 2.67 -25.41 8.37
C MET A 1 3.40 -24.86 9.59
N SER A 2 3.84 -25.70 10.55
CA SER A 2 4.44 -25.30 11.84
C SER A 2 5.45 -24.15 11.81
N ARG A 3 6.49 -24.21 10.96
CA ARG A 3 7.49 -23.13 10.82
C ARG A 3 6.92 -21.80 10.30
N ALA A 4 5.82 -21.85 9.53
CA ALA A 4 5.09 -20.68 9.02
C ALA A 4 4.00 -20.16 9.98
N SER A 5 3.91 -20.69 11.21
CA SER A 5 2.98 -20.20 12.22
C SER A 5 3.40 -18.84 12.77
N SER A 6 2.41 -17.95 12.87
CA SER A 6 2.50 -16.66 13.57
C SER A 6 2.59 -16.84 15.08
N LEU A 7 3.17 -15.86 15.78
CA LEU A 7 3.18 -15.79 17.23
C LEU A 7 1.77 -15.94 17.83
N ARG A 8 0.74 -15.35 17.19
CA ARG A 8 -0.66 -15.46 17.65
C ARG A 8 -1.17 -16.90 17.60
N GLU A 9 -0.88 -17.64 16.52
CA GLU A 9 -1.20 -19.07 16.40
C GLU A 9 -0.40 -19.93 17.40
N ARG A 10 0.83 -19.52 17.75
CA ARG A 10 1.63 -20.21 18.77
C ARG A 10 1.12 -19.95 20.19
N ILE A 11 0.64 -18.74 20.49
CA ILE A 11 0.01 -18.39 21.78
C ILE A 11 -1.26 -19.22 22.02
N THR A 12 -2.04 -19.54 20.97
CA THR A 12 -3.23 -20.39 21.10
C THR A 12 -2.92 -21.88 21.25
N HIS A 13 -1.67 -22.29 20.98
CA HIS A 13 -1.20 -23.69 21.02
C HIS A 13 0.12 -23.79 21.80
N THR A 14 0.13 -23.28 23.05
CA THR A 14 1.32 -23.35 23.93
C THR A 14 1.76 -24.77 24.22
N ASP A 15 0.82 -25.72 24.17
CA ASP A 15 1.05 -27.15 24.30
C ASP A 15 1.79 -27.76 23.10
N ALA A 16 1.95 -27.06 21.97
CA ALA A 16 2.74 -27.54 20.83
C ALA A 16 4.28 -27.40 21.03
N PHE A 17 4.70 -26.80 22.15
CA PHE A 17 6.10 -26.44 22.43
C PHE A 17 6.61 -27.14 23.70
N ASP A 18 7.91 -27.44 23.71
CA ASP A 18 8.58 -27.97 24.89
C ASP A 18 9.19 -26.83 25.72
N SER A 19 8.95 -26.83 27.02
CA SER A 19 9.55 -25.89 27.98
C SER A 19 11.01 -26.23 28.33
N ALA A 20 11.47 -27.43 27.95
CA ALA A 20 12.75 -28.00 28.35
C ALA A 20 13.90 -27.63 27.39
N GLY A 21 14.32 -26.36 27.42
CA GLY A 21 15.59 -25.92 26.80
C GLY A 21 15.44 -24.71 25.88
N VAL A 22 16.26 -23.68 26.13
CA VAL A 22 16.29 -22.47 25.29
C VAL A 22 17.26 -22.71 24.13
N SER A 23 16.74 -22.81 22.90
CA SER A 23 17.60 -22.89 21.71
C SER A 23 18.38 -21.59 21.51
N ARG A 24 19.52 -21.67 20.81
CA ARG A 24 20.37 -20.50 20.53
C ARG A 24 19.63 -19.47 19.67
N GLU A 25 18.77 -19.97 18.79
CA GLU A 25 17.87 -19.23 17.92
C GLU A 25 16.82 -18.46 18.73
N ALA A 26 16.18 -19.09 19.73
CA ALA A 26 15.18 -18.42 20.58
C ALA A 26 15.79 -17.25 21.37
N ALA A 27 17.03 -17.41 21.88
CA ALA A 27 17.75 -16.32 22.54
C ALA A 27 18.13 -15.18 21.58
N ALA A 28 18.54 -15.51 20.34
CA ALA A 28 18.83 -14.52 19.31
C ALA A 28 17.56 -13.75 18.87
N ARG A 29 16.44 -14.45 18.68
CA ARG A 29 15.11 -13.89 18.40
C ARG A 29 14.66 -12.93 19.49
N LEU A 30 14.75 -13.32 20.77
CA LEU A 30 14.38 -12.47 21.90
C LEU A 30 15.18 -11.15 21.92
N LYS A 31 16.49 -11.22 21.63
CA LYS A 31 17.36 -10.05 21.53
C LYS A 31 17.03 -9.17 20.31
N LYS A 32 16.80 -9.77 19.13
CA LYS A 32 16.35 -9.09 17.90
C LYS A 32 15.02 -8.36 18.15
N TRP A 33 14.05 -9.04 18.74
CA TRP A 33 12.73 -8.52 19.04
C TRP A 33 12.78 -7.34 20.01
N CYS A 34 13.47 -7.46 21.14
CA CYS A 34 13.68 -6.36 22.09
C CYS A 34 14.34 -5.13 21.42
N LYS A 35 15.29 -5.34 20.50
CA LYS A 35 15.88 -4.24 19.71
C LYS A 35 14.90 -3.64 18.70
N ILE A 36 14.05 -4.46 18.07
CA ILE A 36 13.04 -4.00 17.13
C ILE A 36 11.90 -3.25 17.81
N VAL A 37 11.47 -3.56 19.04
CA VAL A 37 10.29 -2.90 19.63
C VAL A 37 10.58 -1.89 20.74
N ALA A 38 11.74 -2.02 21.41
CA ALA A 38 12.07 -1.21 22.58
C ALA A 38 13.47 -0.55 22.47
N ASP A 39 14.11 -0.62 21.30
CA ASP A 39 15.52 -0.23 21.06
C ASP A 39 16.56 -0.94 21.96
N GLY A 40 16.14 -1.96 22.72
CA GLY A 40 16.94 -2.64 23.75
C GLY A 40 16.47 -2.39 25.20
N ASP A 41 15.46 -1.55 25.44
CA ASP A 41 14.88 -1.31 26.76
C ASP A 41 14.09 -2.54 27.26
N ALA A 42 14.65 -3.24 28.24
CA ALA A 42 14.06 -4.43 28.84
C ALA A 42 12.76 -4.16 29.63
N GLY A 43 12.54 -2.93 30.11
CA GLY A 43 11.30 -2.53 30.79
C GLY A 43 10.16 -2.37 29.80
N GLN A 44 10.38 -1.63 28.72
CA GLN A 44 9.41 -1.50 27.62
C GLN A 44 9.15 -2.84 26.93
N PHE A 45 10.17 -3.69 26.78
CA PHE A 45 9.97 -5.02 26.21
C PHE A 45 9.14 -5.95 27.12
N ARG A 46 9.32 -5.92 28.44
CA ARG A 46 8.42 -6.64 29.36
C ARG A 46 6.99 -6.13 29.28
N ARG A 47 6.80 -4.80 29.16
CA ARG A 47 5.48 -4.17 28.95
C ARG A 47 4.84 -4.70 27.65
N ARG A 48 5.60 -4.77 26.54
CA ARG A 48 5.15 -5.35 25.27
C ARG A 48 4.70 -6.81 25.43
N LEU A 49 5.49 -7.67 26.08
CA LEU A 49 5.12 -9.07 26.28
C LEU A 49 3.82 -9.20 27.10
N SER A 50 3.66 -8.39 28.16
CA SER A 50 2.47 -8.46 29.03
C SER A 50 1.16 -8.10 28.32
N LEU A 51 1.19 -7.37 27.20
CA LEU A 51 0.00 -7.05 26.40
C LEU A 51 -0.61 -8.27 25.70
N ASP A 52 0.20 -9.30 25.43
CA ASP A 52 -0.26 -10.61 24.95
C ASP A 52 -0.30 -11.66 26.08
N SER A 53 -0.29 -11.21 27.35
CA SER A 53 -0.21 -12.06 28.55
C SER A 53 1.03 -12.97 28.60
N LEU A 54 2.14 -12.53 27.99
CA LEU A 54 3.43 -13.22 27.98
C LEU A 54 4.44 -12.60 28.97
N ASP A 55 5.41 -13.41 29.37
CA ASP A 55 6.61 -12.99 30.08
C ASP A 55 7.88 -13.50 29.36
N GLN A 56 9.06 -13.21 29.91
CA GLN A 56 10.31 -13.62 29.26
C GLN A 56 10.60 -15.13 29.33
N GLU A 57 9.91 -15.90 30.16
CA GLU A 57 10.10 -17.33 30.31
C GLU A 57 9.15 -18.09 29.38
N SER A 58 7.85 -17.80 29.47
CA SER A 58 6.81 -18.38 28.61
C SER A 58 7.06 -18.12 27.13
N VAL A 59 7.51 -16.92 26.75
CA VAL A 59 7.76 -16.60 25.35
C VAL A 59 8.96 -17.34 24.74
N ARG A 60 9.94 -17.81 25.54
CA ARG A 60 11.13 -18.49 25.00
C ARG A 60 10.78 -19.79 24.30
N ALA A 61 9.81 -20.55 24.82
CA ALA A 61 9.31 -21.77 24.17
C ALA A 61 8.65 -21.44 22.82
N LEU A 62 7.82 -20.39 22.77
CA LEU A 62 7.10 -19.96 21.54
C LEU A 62 8.05 -19.45 20.44
N LEU A 63 9.23 -18.92 20.80
CA LEU A 63 10.29 -18.50 19.87
C LEU A 63 11.16 -19.67 19.37
N GLY A 64 10.99 -20.88 19.92
CA GLY A 64 11.70 -22.09 19.54
C GLY A 64 11.08 -22.82 18.34
N ASP A 65 11.49 -24.07 18.16
CA ASP A 65 10.90 -24.98 17.19
C ASP A 65 9.59 -25.58 17.73
N VAL A 66 8.68 -25.94 16.81
CA VAL A 66 7.42 -26.61 17.15
C VAL A 66 7.71 -28.09 17.38
N ALA A 67 7.56 -28.54 18.63
CA ALA A 67 7.82 -29.93 19.02
C ALA A 67 6.69 -30.89 18.58
N ARG A 68 5.43 -30.43 18.66
CA ARG A 68 4.23 -31.21 18.34
C ARG A 68 3.41 -30.53 17.22
N PRO A 69 3.88 -30.61 15.95
CA PRO A 69 3.24 -29.92 14.82
C PRO A 69 1.80 -30.40 14.52
N GLU A 70 1.44 -31.60 14.95
CA GLU A 70 0.12 -32.21 14.83
C GLU A 70 -0.98 -31.53 15.66
N VAL A 71 -0.61 -30.68 16.64
CA VAL A 71 -1.55 -29.85 17.41
C VAL A 71 -2.18 -28.76 16.52
N PHE A 72 -1.50 -28.36 15.45
CA PHE A 72 -2.01 -27.35 14.52
C PHE A 72 -2.96 -27.98 13.49
N ALA A 73 -4.19 -27.48 13.43
CA ALA A 73 -5.11 -27.80 12.34
C ALA A 73 -4.51 -27.36 10.98
N MET A 74 -4.64 -28.20 9.95
CA MET A 74 -4.16 -27.90 8.61
C MET A 74 -4.99 -26.76 7.98
N PRO A 75 -4.42 -25.58 7.69
CA PRO A 75 -5.18 -24.47 7.14
C PRO A 75 -5.40 -24.62 5.64
N THR A 76 -6.49 -24.04 5.12
CA THR A 76 -6.89 -24.10 3.70
C THR A 76 -5.80 -23.61 2.73
N TRP A 77 -4.91 -22.70 3.14
CA TRP A 77 -3.78 -22.26 2.30
C TRP A 77 -2.77 -23.37 1.99
N THR A 78 -2.71 -24.44 2.80
CA THR A 78 -1.82 -25.58 2.49
C THR A 78 -2.31 -26.42 1.31
N GLU A 79 -3.62 -26.47 1.07
CA GLU A 79 -4.22 -27.20 -0.06
C GLU A 79 -3.79 -26.59 -1.40
N VAL A 80 -3.81 -25.25 -1.47
CA VAL A 80 -3.33 -24.48 -2.63
C VAL A 80 -1.87 -24.82 -2.95
N LEU A 81 -1.02 -24.95 -1.92
CA LEU A 81 0.37 -25.37 -2.14
C LEU A 81 0.44 -26.79 -2.67
N ASP A 82 -0.28 -27.75 -2.11
CA ASP A 82 -0.28 -29.13 -2.62
C ASP A 82 -0.84 -29.25 -4.04
N GLU A 83 -1.73 -28.34 -4.47
CA GLU A 83 -2.18 -28.20 -5.85
C GLU A 83 -1.09 -27.60 -6.76
N VAL A 84 -0.45 -26.51 -6.35
CA VAL A 84 0.67 -25.88 -7.08
C VAL A 84 1.83 -26.87 -7.28
N LEU A 85 2.11 -27.67 -6.25
CA LEU A 85 3.13 -28.72 -6.29
C LEU A 85 2.77 -29.86 -7.26
N ARG A 86 1.48 -30.19 -7.42
CA ARG A 86 1.00 -31.15 -8.42
C ARG A 86 1.02 -30.57 -9.83
N ALA A 87 0.55 -29.33 -10.01
CA ALA A 87 0.55 -28.63 -11.29
C ALA A 87 1.98 -28.48 -11.86
N GLY A 88 2.94 -28.06 -11.03
CA GLY A 88 4.34 -27.97 -11.42
C GLY A 88 4.96 -29.32 -11.82
N ALA A 89 4.64 -30.39 -11.09
CA ALA A 89 5.15 -31.73 -11.38
C ALA A 89 4.58 -32.36 -12.66
N ALA A 90 3.37 -31.97 -13.08
CA ALA A 90 2.73 -32.44 -14.30
C ALA A 90 3.34 -31.82 -15.59
N GLY A 91 4.31 -30.90 -15.47
CA GLY A 91 4.86 -30.13 -16.61
C GLY A 91 3.86 -29.13 -17.21
N GLY A 92 2.74 -28.89 -16.55
CA GLY A 92 1.56 -28.22 -17.09
C GLY A 92 1.45 -26.75 -16.73
N ILE A 93 2.15 -25.88 -17.46
CA ILE A 93 1.44 -25.12 -18.51
C ILE A 93 2.28 -25.32 -19.77
N GLY A 94 1.72 -26.03 -20.75
CA GLY A 94 2.41 -26.19 -22.02
C GLY A 94 2.46 -24.86 -22.75
N THR A 95 3.65 -24.43 -23.16
CA THR A 95 3.85 -23.53 -24.30
C THR A 95 3.54 -24.26 -25.61
N GLY A 96 2.41 -24.97 -25.63
CA GLY A 96 1.94 -25.88 -26.67
C GLY A 96 1.05 -25.14 -27.66
N GLY A 97 1.66 -24.23 -28.41
CA GLY A 97 1.01 -23.35 -29.37
C GLY A 97 1.74 -22.01 -29.41
N ASP A 98 1.96 -21.48 -30.61
CA ASP A 98 2.76 -20.25 -30.86
C ASP A 98 2.05 -18.94 -30.47
N ARG A 99 1.41 -18.92 -29.29
CA ARG A 99 0.73 -17.75 -28.72
C ARG A 99 1.10 -17.60 -27.25
N GLU A 100 1.62 -16.43 -26.91
CA GLU A 100 1.90 -16.07 -25.52
C GLU A 100 0.59 -16.03 -24.70
N PRO A 101 0.61 -16.42 -23.41
CA PRO A 101 -0.57 -16.33 -22.56
C PRO A 101 -1.08 -14.89 -22.44
N PRO A 102 -2.41 -14.65 -22.41
CA PRO A 102 -3.00 -13.31 -22.52
C PRO A 102 -2.71 -12.39 -21.32
N PHE A 103 -2.19 -12.93 -20.22
CA PHE A 103 -1.78 -12.21 -19.01
C PHE A 103 -0.29 -11.86 -18.98
N LEU A 104 0.52 -12.31 -19.95
CA LEU A 104 1.91 -11.88 -20.10
C LEU A 104 1.95 -10.66 -21.02
N HIS A 105 2.39 -9.53 -20.48
CA HIS A 105 2.40 -8.25 -21.20
C HIS A 105 3.84 -7.89 -21.54
N ALA A 106 4.26 -8.04 -22.79
CA ALA A 106 5.64 -7.82 -23.23
C ALA A 106 6.17 -6.40 -22.92
N ASP A 107 5.30 -5.39 -22.97
CA ASP A 107 5.65 -3.99 -22.64
C ASP A 107 5.77 -3.71 -21.13
N THR A 108 5.16 -4.56 -20.29
CA THR A 108 5.16 -4.44 -18.82
C THR A 108 5.38 -5.82 -18.16
N PRO A 109 6.55 -6.44 -18.35
CA PRO A 109 6.82 -7.80 -17.88
C PRO A 109 6.92 -7.84 -16.35
N VAL A 110 6.48 -8.95 -15.75
CA VAL A 110 6.45 -9.12 -14.28
C VAL A 110 7.66 -9.98 -13.85
N PRO A 111 8.44 -9.58 -12.82
CA PRO A 111 9.58 -10.37 -12.37
C PRO A 111 9.21 -11.81 -12.01
N PHE A 112 9.90 -12.75 -12.65
CA PHE A 112 9.74 -14.20 -12.51
C PHE A 112 8.37 -14.75 -12.96
N GLU A 113 7.70 -14.10 -13.90
CA GLU A 113 6.38 -14.53 -14.38
C GLU A 113 6.32 -15.98 -14.86
N ASP A 114 7.38 -16.46 -15.54
CA ASP A 114 7.51 -17.84 -15.97
C ASP A 114 7.49 -18.85 -14.80
N LEU A 115 7.98 -18.48 -13.61
CA LEU A 115 7.90 -19.35 -12.44
C LEU A 115 6.50 -19.41 -11.86
N LEU A 116 5.77 -18.29 -11.89
CA LEU A 116 4.51 -18.11 -11.17
C LEU A 116 3.32 -18.79 -11.86
N LEU A 117 3.47 -19.23 -13.11
CA LEU A 117 2.43 -19.91 -13.90
C LEU A 117 1.64 -21.02 -13.16
N PRO A 118 2.24 -21.93 -12.36
CA PRO A 118 1.47 -22.97 -11.67
C PRO A 118 0.51 -22.43 -10.61
N PHE A 119 0.77 -21.25 -10.03
CA PHE A 119 -0.18 -20.58 -9.14
C PHE A 119 -1.38 -20.02 -9.91
N LEU A 120 -1.16 -19.45 -11.10
CA LEU A 120 -2.24 -18.97 -11.95
C LEU A 120 -3.14 -20.12 -12.41
N ALA A 121 -2.57 -21.26 -12.82
CA ALA A 121 -3.35 -22.44 -13.19
C ALA A 121 -4.21 -22.98 -12.03
N VAL A 122 -3.70 -22.96 -10.79
CA VAL A 122 -4.49 -23.34 -9.61
C VAL A 122 -5.60 -22.32 -9.32
N ALA A 123 -5.31 -21.03 -9.47
CA ALA A 123 -6.29 -19.96 -9.32
C ALA A 123 -7.40 -20.01 -10.39
N GLU A 124 -7.06 -20.26 -11.66
CA GLU A 124 -8.02 -20.40 -12.78
C GLU A 124 -9.00 -21.56 -12.53
N ASN A 125 -8.49 -22.70 -12.05
CA ASN A 125 -9.32 -23.86 -11.72
C ASN A 125 -10.24 -23.57 -10.52
N ARG A 126 -9.70 -23.06 -9.40
CA ARG A 126 -10.51 -22.71 -8.22
C ARG A 126 -11.54 -21.61 -8.51
N LEU A 127 -11.21 -20.62 -9.34
CA LEU A 127 -12.16 -19.58 -9.76
C LEU A 127 -13.23 -20.14 -10.71
N THR A 128 -12.87 -21.02 -11.65
CA THR A 128 -13.86 -21.74 -12.48
C THR A 128 -14.87 -22.50 -11.62
N GLU A 129 -14.41 -23.20 -10.58
CA GLU A 129 -15.27 -23.98 -9.67
C GLU A 129 -16.18 -23.08 -8.83
N ALA A 130 -15.67 -21.93 -8.36
CA ALA A 130 -16.44 -20.96 -7.57
C ALA A 130 -17.40 -20.09 -8.41
N ALA A 131 -17.05 -19.83 -9.68
CA ALA A 131 -17.74 -18.91 -10.58
C ALA A 131 -17.67 -19.43 -12.02
N SER A 132 -18.63 -20.28 -12.42
CA SER A 132 -18.65 -20.92 -13.74
C SER A 132 -18.80 -19.95 -14.92
N ASP A 133 -19.34 -18.76 -14.66
CA ASP A 133 -19.41 -17.64 -15.59
C ASP A 133 -18.03 -17.05 -15.94
N TYR A 134 -16.99 -17.27 -15.10
CA TYR A 134 -15.61 -16.88 -15.41
C TYR A 134 -15.15 -17.37 -16.79
N ARG A 135 -15.43 -18.64 -17.16
CA ARG A 135 -15.04 -19.21 -18.46
C ARG A 135 -15.77 -18.61 -19.66
N THR A 136 -16.86 -17.88 -19.43
CA THR A 136 -17.60 -17.19 -20.50
C THR A 136 -17.06 -15.78 -20.78
N LEU A 137 -16.21 -15.24 -19.90
CA LEU A 137 -15.57 -13.94 -20.11
C LEU A 137 -14.60 -13.96 -21.30
N PRO A 138 -14.51 -12.87 -22.08
CA PRO A 138 -13.52 -12.74 -23.14
C PRO A 138 -12.08 -12.94 -22.64
N VAL A 139 -11.23 -13.49 -23.50
CA VAL A 139 -9.86 -13.90 -23.15
C VAL A 139 -9.00 -12.76 -22.57
N GLN A 140 -9.20 -11.52 -23.04
CA GLN A 140 -8.47 -10.35 -22.54
C GLN A 140 -8.96 -9.89 -21.16
N VAL A 141 -10.24 -10.10 -20.85
CA VAL A 141 -10.81 -9.82 -19.52
C VAL A 141 -10.22 -10.82 -18.51
N ARG A 142 -10.19 -12.12 -18.87
CA ARG A 142 -9.55 -13.16 -18.04
C ARG A 142 -8.06 -12.91 -17.84
N GLY A 143 -7.33 -12.62 -18.91
CA GLY A 143 -5.90 -12.28 -18.85
C GLY A 143 -5.62 -11.07 -17.97
N SER A 144 -6.46 -10.03 -18.03
CA SER A 144 -6.32 -8.85 -17.16
C SER A 144 -6.56 -9.17 -15.67
N MET A 145 -7.49 -10.07 -15.35
CA MET A 145 -7.68 -10.56 -13.97
C MET A 145 -6.49 -11.41 -13.49
N GLU A 146 -5.99 -12.32 -14.34
CA GLU A 146 -4.86 -13.20 -14.03
C GLU A 146 -3.55 -12.41 -13.88
N HIS A 147 -3.35 -11.34 -14.65
CA HIS A 147 -2.21 -10.42 -14.53
C HIS A 147 -2.18 -9.71 -13.16
N SER A 148 -3.34 -9.40 -12.57
CA SER A 148 -3.44 -8.83 -11.22
C SER A 148 -2.90 -9.80 -10.15
N LEU A 149 -3.28 -11.08 -10.22
CA LEU A 149 -2.72 -12.12 -9.35
C LEU A 149 -1.21 -12.31 -9.58
N LEU A 150 -0.76 -12.28 -10.83
CA LEU A 150 0.65 -12.39 -11.20
C LEU A 150 1.50 -11.29 -10.55
N GLN A 151 1.04 -10.05 -10.59
CA GLN A 151 1.68 -8.91 -9.90
C GLN A 151 1.72 -9.11 -8.38
N ALA A 152 0.62 -9.57 -7.76
CA ALA A 152 0.57 -9.82 -6.32
C ALA A 152 1.55 -10.92 -5.88
N LEU A 153 1.61 -12.03 -6.62
CA LEU A 153 2.54 -13.13 -6.36
C LEU A 153 4.01 -12.70 -6.51
N SER A 154 4.32 -11.92 -7.55
CA SER A 154 5.68 -11.40 -7.78
C SER A 154 6.10 -10.41 -6.69
N ARG A 155 5.19 -9.54 -6.23
CA ARG A 155 5.45 -8.62 -5.11
C ARG A 155 5.86 -9.36 -3.83
N ILE A 156 5.30 -10.55 -3.58
CA ILE A 156 5.62 -11.40 -2.43
C ILE A 156 6.95 -12.16 -2.62
N SER A 157 7.19 -12.73 -3.81
CA SER A 157 8.26 -13.72 -4.02
C SER A 157 9.56 -13.16 -4.63
N SER A 158 9.50 -12.08 -5.39
CA SER A 158 10.57 -11.65 -6.30
C SER A 158 11.93 -11.43 -5.63
N ARG A 159 11.97 -10.92 -4.38
CA ARG A 159 13.22 -10.77 -3.60
C ARG A 159 13.87 -12.10 -3.23
N VAL A 160 13.08 -13.12 -2.94
CA VAL A 160 13.57 -14.48 -2.69
C VAL A 160 14.04 -15.11 -3.99
N LEU A 161 13.25 -14.98 -5.06
CA LEU A 161 13.59 -15.53 -6.37
C LEU A 161 14.86 -14.90 -6.97
N GLU A 162 15.12 -13.60 -6.74
CA GLU A 162 16.39 -12.96 -7.10
C GLU A 162 17.57 -13.48 -6.28
N LEU A 163 17.40 -13.70 -4.98
CA LEU A 163 18.45 -14.28 -4.14
C LEU A 163 18.82 -15.70 -4.62
N GLU A 164 17.82 -16.53 -4.91
CA GLU A 164 18.02 -17.87 -5.45
C GLU A 164 18.61 -17.84 -6.87
N PHE A 165 18.16 -16.93 -7.74
CA PHE A 165 18.70 -16.78 -9.10
C PHE A 165 20.17 -16.34 -9.09
N ARG A 166 20.53 -15.34 -8.27
CA ARG A 166 21.93 -14.91 -8.08
C ARG A 166 22.79 -16.03 -7.49
N THR A 167 22.24 -16.83 -6.58
CA THR A 167 22.91 -18.01 -6.01
C THR A 167 23.16 -19.08 -7.08
N TYR A 168 22.15 -19.34 -7.92
CA TYR A 168 22.26 -20.25 -9.06
C TYR A 168 23.34 -19.82 -10.06
N LEU A 169 23.38 -18.54 -10.45
CA LEU A 169 24.44 -17.99 -11.31
C LEU A 169 25.83 -18.13 -10.69
N ALA A 170 25.96 -17.85 -9.39
CA ALA A 170 27.23 -18.00 -8.67
C ALA A 170 27.69 -19.47 -8.59
N CYS A 171 26.78 -20.42 -8.38
CA CYS A 171 27.10 -21.85 -8.43
C CYS A 171 27.57 -22.28 -9.82
N ARG A 172 26.90 -21.87 -10.90
CA ARG A 172 27.33 -22.17 -12.27
C ARG A 172 28.73 -21.66 -12.57
N GLN A 173 29.06 -20.45 -12.12
CA GLN A 173 30.40 -19.88 -12.28
C GLN A 173 31.47 -20.70 -11.55
N LEU A 174 31.16 -21.21 -10.35
CA LEU A 174 32.05 -22.09 -9.58
C LEU A 174 32.21 -23.48 -10.22
N ASP A 175 31.14 -24.00 -10.83
CA ASP A 175 31.14 -25.27 -11.56
C ASP A 175 31.78 -25.17 -12.98
N GLY A 176 32.33 -24.00 -13.34
CA GLY A 176 32.99 -23.77 -14.63
C GLY A 176 32.05 -23.69 -15.83
N LEU A 177 30.74 -23.59 -15.60
CA LEU A 177 29.74 -23.46 -16.65
C LEU A 177 29.74 -22.03 -17.25
N PRO A 178 29.34 -21.85 -18.51
CA PRO A 178 29.18 -20.52 -19.10
C PRO A 178 28.26 -19.65 -18.23
N CYS A 179 28.79 -18.50 -17.82
CA CYS A 179 28.07 -17.45 -17.12
C CYS A 179 28.02 -16.22 -18.04
N PRO A 180 26.85 -15.58 -18.23
CA PRO A 180 26.74 -14.43 -19.11
C PRO A 180 27.60 -13.25 -18.63
N ASP A 181 28.20 -12.53 -19.57
CA ASP A 181 28.93 -11.29 -19.30
C ASP A 181 27.98 -10.29 -18.59
N PRO A 182 28.29 -9.81 -17.37
CA PRO A 182 27.43 -8.88 -16.64
C PRO A 182 27.05 -7.60 -17.41
N ALA A 183 27.83 -7.19 -18.41
CA ALA A 183 27.51 -6.06 -19.28
C ALA A 183 26.43 -6.38 -20.33
N ARG A 184 26.35 -7.64 -20.78
CA ARG A 184 25.49 -8.11 -21.88
C ARG A 184 24.46 -9.16 -21.46
N ALA A 185 24.40 -9.51 -20.18
CA ALA A 185 23.48 -10.52 -19.64
C ALA A 185 22.00 -10.20 -19.92
N HIS A 186 21.66 -8.94 -20.12
CA HIS A 186 20.31 -8.51 -20.50
C HIS A 186 19.91 -8.89 -21.94
N GLU A 187 20.86 -9.25 -22.80
CA GLU A 187 20.62 -9.69 -24.18
C GLU A 187 20.24 -11.18 -24.28
N SER A 188 20.28 -11.92 -23.17
CA SER A 188 20.03 -13.36 -23.10
C SER A 188 18.98 -13.69 -22.03
N ARG A 189 18.18 -14.74 -22.27
CA ARG A 189 17.30 -15.36 -21.28
C ARG A 189 17.74 -16.79 -20.93
N THR A 190 18.91 -17.23 -21.38
CA THR A 190 19.33 -18.64 -21.33
C THR A 190 19.51 -19.14 -19.90
N ALA A 191 20.32 -18.45 -19.10
CA ALA A 191 20.56 -18.86 -17.71
C ALA A 191 19.31 -18.67 -16.83
N TYR A 192 18.50 -17.64 -17.11
CA TYR A 192 17.20 -17.43 -16.50
C TYR A 192 16.23 -18.58 -16.81
N LEU A 193 16.04 -18.97 -18.08
CA LEU A 193 15.13 -20.07 -18.45
C LEU A 193 15.63 -21.43 -17.94
N GLU A 194 16.94 -21.66 -17.87
CA GLU A 194 17.52 -22.84 -17.23
C GLU A 194 17.28 -22.85 -15.71
N PHE A 195 17.32 -21.70 -15.03
CA PHE A 195 16.89 -21.57 -13.63
C PHE A 195 15.39 -21.82 -13.44
N VAL A 196 14.54 -21.26 -14.32
CA VAL A 196 13.09 -21.52 -14.31
C VAL A 196 12.81 -23.01 -14.46
N ALA A 197 13.46 -23.67 -15.42
CA ALA A 197 13.34 -25.11 -15.63
C ALA A 197 13.86 -25.92 -14.43
N ASP A 198 14.96 -25.51 -13.80
CA ASP A 198 15.52 -26.21 -12.65
C ASP A 198 14.62 -26.12 -11.41
N ILE A 199 14.04 -24.96 -11.11
CA ILE A 199 13.07 -24.81 -10.01
C ILE A 199 11.77 -25.59 -10.30
N ARG A 200 11.28 -25.60 -11.54
CA ARG A 200 10.14 -26.44 -11.95
C ARG A 200 10.43 -27.94 -11.75
N ARG A 201 11.68 -28.39 -12.02
CA ARG A 201 12.13 -29.79 -11.99
C ARG A 201 12.52 -30.30 -10.60
N THR A 202 13.37 -29.56 -9.88
CA THR A 202 13.82 -29.89 -8.51
C THR A 202 12.74 -29.56 -7.48
N GLY A 203 11.84 -28.66 -7.85
CA GLY A 203 10.54 -28.46 -7.25
C GLY A 203 10.46 -27.20 -6.40
N TRP A 204 9.28 -26.61 -6.41
CA TRP A 204 8.82 -25.67 -5.40
C TRP A 204 8.90 -26.22 -3.95
N ARG A 205 9.00 -27.55 -3.74
CA ARG A 205 9.07 -28.21 -2.42
C ARG A 205 10.27 -27.74 -1.57
N PRO A 206 11.54 -27.88 -2.00
CA PRO A 206 12.68 -27.26 -1.30
C PRO A 206 12.53 -25.76 -1.03
N LEU A 207 12.01 -24.99 -1.99
CA LEU A 207 11.89 -23.54 -1.88
C LEU A 207 10.82 -23.13 -0.84
N PHE A 208 9.65 -23.77 -0.84
CA PHE A 208 8.62 -23.58 0.19
C PHE A 208 9.03 -24.15 1.55
N ALA A 209 9.88 -25.18 1.58
CA ALA A 209 10.45 -25.67 2.82
C ALA A 209 11.42 -24.65 3.43
N GLU A 210 12.28 -24.00 2.63
CA GLU A 210 13.17 -22.95 3.13
C GLU A 210 12.37 -21.69 3.50
N TYR A 211 11.64 -21.10 2.55
CA TYR A 211 10.88 -19.86 2.69
C TYR A 211 9.38 -20.11 2.97
N CYS A 212 9.09 -20.77 4.09
CA CYS A 212 7.75 -21.26 4.38
C CYS A 212 6.69 -20.16 4.61
N VAL A 213 7.10 -18.96 5.01
CA VAL A 213 6.19 -17.80 5.12
C VAL A 213 5.88 -17.24 3.73
N MET A 214 6.86 -17.17 2.82
CA MET A 214 6.60 -16.79 1.42
C MET A 214 5.55 -17.71 0.79
N ALA A 215 5.70 -19.03 0.98
CA ALA A 215 4.74 -20.01 0.48
C ALA A 215 3.32 -19.77 1.05
N ARG A 216 3.20 -19.52 2.36
CA ARG A 216 1.93 -19.17 3.01
C ARG A 216 1.32 -17.89 2.42
N LEU A 217 2.10 -16.82 2.27
CA LEU A 217 1.61 -15.54 1.73
C LEU A 217 1.15 -15.67 0.27
N MET A 218 1.90 -16.38 -0.57
CA MET A 218 1.50 -16.64 -1.96
C MET A 218 0.19 -17.46 -2.06
N ALA A 219 0.03 -18.48 -1.21
CA ALA A 219 -1.21 -19.26 -1.17
C ALA A 219 -2.41 -18.45 -0.64
N VAL A 220 -2.18 -17.56 0.34
CA VAL A 220 -3.20 -16.62 0.82
C VAL A 220 -3.62 -15.64 -0.28
N ALA A 221 -2.67 -15.11 -1.06
CA ALA A 221 -2.96 -14.25 -2.21
C ALA A 221 -3.82 -14.93 -3.28
N VAL A 222 -3.57 -16.22 -3.57
CA VAL A 222 -4.44 -17.01 -4.46
C VAL A 222 -5.86 -17.14 -3.89
N LEU A 223 -6.00 -17.49 -2.60
CA LEU A 223 -7.32 -17.62 -1.97
C LEU A 223 -8.10 -16.30 -1.98
N GLN A 224 -7.44 -15.19 -1.68
CA GLN A 224 -8.02 -13.84 -1.72
C GLN A 224 -8.48 -13.48 -3.14
N TRP A 225 -7.61 -13.66 -4.15
CA TRP A 225 -7.94 -13.34 -5.54
C TRP A 225 -9.12 -14.17 -6.06
N VAL A 226 -9.16 -15.48 -5.76
CA VAL A 226 -10.30 -16.35 -6.13
C VAL A 226 -11.59 -15.86 -5.47
N ALA A 227 -11.57 -15.59 -4.15
CA ALA A 227 -12.74 -15.14 -3.40
C ALA A 227 -13.26 -13.78 -3.90
N ASN A 228 -12.37 -12.81 -4.11
CA ASN A 228 -12.74 -11.46 -4.55
C ASN A 228 -13.22 -11.45 -6.00
N SER A 229 -12.61 -12.26 -6.88
CA SER A 229 -13.05 -12.42 -8.27
C SER A 229 -14.43 -13.08 -8.35
N ALA A 230 -14.67 -14.15 -7.59
CA ALA A 230 -15.97 -14.81 -7.54
C ALA A 230 -17.06 -13.89 -6.94
N GLU A 231 -16.75 -13.15 -5.88
CA GLU A 231 -17.65 -12.15 -5.29
C GLU A 231 -18.00 -11.04 -6.29
N PHE A 232 -17.00 -10.51 -7.01
CA PHE A 232 -17.20 -9.50 -8.05
C PHE A 232 -18.10 -10.01 -9.19
N LEU A 233 -17.84 -11.19 -9.75
CA LEU A 233 -18.64 -11.75 -10.84
C LEU A 233 -20.09 -12.04 -10.41
N ALA A 234 -20.28 -12.56 -9.20
CA ALA A 234 -21.61 -12.77 -8.63
C ALA A 234 -22.39 -11.45 -8.47
N ARG A 235 -21.73 -10.39 -7.98
CA ARG A 235 -22.32 -9.05 -7.82
C ARG A 235 -22.63 -8.38 -9.16
N LEU A 236 -21.71 -8.43 -10.13
CA LEU A 236 -21.92 -7.93 -11.50
C LEU A 236 -23.13 -8.62 -12.15
N ARG A 237 -23.26 -9.94 -12.00
CA ARG A 237 -24.40 -10.70 -12.51
C ARG A 237 -25.72 -10.35 -11.81
N ALA A 238 -25.70 -10.15 -10.49
CA ALA A 238 -26.90 -9.79 -9.72
C ALA A 238 -27.40 -8.37 -10.04
N ASP A 239 -26.48 -7.40 -10.17
CA ASP A 239 -26.83 -5.98 -10.34
C ASP A 239 -27.03 -5.54 -11.79
N ARG A 240 -26.75 -6.41 -12.77
CA ARG A 240 -26.75 -6.10 -14.21
C ARG A 240 -27.99 -5.32 -14.69
N ALA A 241 -29.18 -5.66 -14.19
CA ALA A 241 -30.42 -4.96 -14.55
C ALA A 241 -30.51 -3.54 -13.95
N ASP A 242 -30.11 -3.36 -12.70
CA ASP A 242 -30.09 -2.06 -12.02
C ASP A 242 -28.96 -1.17 -12.56
N ILE A 243 -27.82 -1.76 -12.95
CA ILE A 243 -26.74 -1.08 -13.66
C ILE A 243 -27.26 -0.43 -14.94
N GLY A 244 -27.95 -1.20 -15.80
CA GLY A 244 -28.56 -0.66 -17.02
C GLY A 244 -29.55 0.48 -16.73
N ARG A 245 -30.40 0.30 -15.73
CA ARG A 245 -31.42 1.28 -15.31
C ARG A 245 -30.84 2.58 -14.75
N ILE A 246 -29.79 2.53 -13.95
CA ILE A 246 -29.24 3.69 -13.22
C ILE A 246 -28.24 4.46 -14.07
N PHE A 247 -27.32 3.75 -14.73
CA PHE A 247 -26.27 4.38 -15.52
C PHE A 247 -26.71 4.73 -16.94
N GLY A 248 -27.82 4.14 -17.41
CA GLY A 248 -28.37 4.34 -18.75
C GLY A 248 -27.76 3.43 -19.82
N ILE A 249 -27.09 2.35 -19.40
CA ILE A 249 -26.38 1.42 -20.27
C ILE A 249 -27.42 0.50 -20.94
N ALA A 250 -27.47 0.53 -22.27
CA ALA A 250 -28.48 -0.18 -23.04
C ALA A 250 -28.10 -1.67 -23.18
N ASN A 251 -28.78 -2.54 -22.42
CA ASN A 251 -28.45 -3.97 -22.29
C ASN A 251 -26.96 -4.17 -21.95
N PRO A 252 -26.51 -3.87 -20.70
CA PRO A 252 -25.14 -4.13 -20.29
C PRO A 252 -24.80 -5.59 -20.61
N GLY A 253 -23.86 -5.77 -21.54
CA GLY A 253 -23.54 -7.05 -22.17
C GLY A 253 -22.21 -7.62 -21.67
N ASP A 254 -21.50 -8.32 -22.54
CA ASP A 254 -20.18 -8.85 -22.18
C ASP A 254 -19.20 -7.71 -21.85
N LEU A 255 -18.20 -8.00 -21.01
CA LEU A 255 -17.13 -7.04 -20.70
C LEU A 255 -16.14 -6.99 -21.86
N ALA A 256 -15.76 -5.79 -22.30
CA ALA A 256 -14.65 -5.58 -23.22
C ALA A 256 -13.30 -5.62 -22.47
N ALA A 257 -13.24 -4.90 -21.35
CA ALA A 257 -12.05 -4.76 -20.52
C ALA A 257 -12.37 -4.76 -19.02
N ILE A 258 -11.36 -5.07 -18.22
CA ILE A 258 -11.39 -4.98 -16.76
C ILE A 258 -10.02 -4.52 -16.27
N LYS A 259 -10.01 -3.66 -15.25
CA LYS A 259 -8.79 -3.21 -14.57
C LYS A 259 -8.97 -3.41 -13.07
N MET A 260 -8.29 -4.43 -12.56
CA MET A 260 -8.26 -4.78 -11.15
C MET A 260 -7.26 -3.88 -10.39
N ASP A 261 -7.25 -4.00 -9.05
CA ASP A 261 -6.24 -3.44 -8.17
C ASP A 261 -6.04 -1.90 -8.27
N LEU A 262 -7.13 -1.15 -8.45
CA LEU A 262 -7.11 0.32 -8.55
C LEU A 262 -6.98 1.04 -7.21
N SER A 263 -6.97 0.33 -6.08
CA SER A 263 -6.71 0.87 -4.74
C SER A 263 -5.78 -0.02 -3.93
N ASP A 264 -5.34 0.48 -2.78
CA ASP A 264 -4.75 -0.34 -1.71
C ASP A 264 -5.59 -1.62 -1.46
N PRO A 265 -4.97 -2.81 -1.35
CA PRO A 265 -5.67 -4.02 -0.95
C PRO A 265 -6.02 -3.97 0.54
N HIS A 266 -7.29 -4.22 0.86
CA HIS A 266 -7.82 -4.21 2.22
C HIS A 266 -8.76 -5.40 2.46
N PHE A 267 -9.00 -5.74 3.73
CA PHE A 267 -10.05 -6.69 4.15
C PHE A 267 -10.07 -8.03 3.38
N GLY A 268 -8.89 -8.63 3.16
CA GLY A 268 -8.76 -9.85 2.39
C GLY A 268 -8.46 -9.62 0.91
N GLY A 269 -7.65 -8.62 0.57
CA GLY A 269 -7.22 -8.33 -0.79
C GLY A 269 -8.26 -7.61 -1.66
N LYS A 270 -9.32 -7.05 -1.06
CA LYS A 270 -10.36 -6.30 -1.79
C LYS A 270 -9.78 -4.97 -2.27
N SER A 271 -10.01 -4.65 -3.54
CA SER A 271 -9.55 -3.43 -4.19
C SER A 271 -10.60 -2.95 -5.21
N VAL A 272 -10.55 -1.66 -5.57
CA VAL A 272 -11.43 -1.06 -6.58
C VAL A 272 -11.17 -1.67 -7.96
N VAL A 273 -12.23 -1.88 -8.74
CA VAL A 273 -12.18 -2.46 -10.09
C VAL A 273 -12.88 -1.51 -11.07
N ALA A 274 -12.25 -1.22 -12.22
CA ALA A 274 -12.93 -0.60 -13.35
C ALA A 274 -13.32 -1.66 -14.38
N ILE A 275 -14.49 -1.49 -14.99
CA ILE A 275 -14.95 -2.31 -16.12
C ILE A 275 -15.35 -1.44 -17.30
N GLU A 276 -15.24 -2.02 -18.49
CA GLU A 276 -15.76 -1.51 -19.75
C GLU A 276 -16.68 -2.58 -20.36
N PHE A 277 -17.91 -2.22 -20.74
CA PHE A 277 -18.81 -3.11 -21.48
C PHE A 277 -18.47 -3.12 -22.97
N ALA A 278 -18.86 -4.17 -23.71
CA ALA A 278 -18.69 -4.27 -25.16
C ALA A 278 -19.37 -3.14 -25.97
N THR A 279 -20.26 -2.37 -25.33
CA THR A 279 -20.93 -1.18 -25.85
C THR A 279 -20.16 0.12 -25.61
N GLY A 280 -19.06 0.09 -24.85
CA GLY A 280 -18.12 1.18 -24.60
C GLY A 280 -18.34 1.95 -23.28
N GLU A 281 -19.43 1.72 -22.56
CA GLU A 281 -19.65 2.37 -21.26
C GLU A 281 -18.77 1.75 -20.17
N MET A 282 -18.22 2.61 -19.31
CA MET A 282 -17.35 2.24 -18.20
C MET A 282 -18.01 2.47 -16.84
N LEU A 283 -17.68 1.63 -15.86
CA LEU A 283 -18.11 1.78 -14.46
C LEU A 283 -16.98 1.44 -13.48
N ILE A 284 -17.07 2.02 -12.28
CA ILE A 284 -16.21 1.69 -11.15
C ILE A 284 -17.01 0.83 -10.13
N TYR A 285 -16.53 -0.39 -9.88
CA TYR A 285 -16.96 -1.23 -8.77
C TYR A 285 -16.10 -0.95 -7.55
N LYS A 286 -16.75 -0.65 -6.43
CA LYS A 286 -16.11 -0.44 -5.13
C LYS A 286 -16.58 -1.54 -4.16
N PRO A 287 -15.69 -2.44 -3.69
CA PRO A 287 -16.05 -3.46 -2.69
C PRO A 287 -16.08 -2.90 -1.26
N LYS A 288 -16.68 -1.72 -1.09
CA LYS A 288 -16.94 -1.03 0.18
C LYS A 288 -18.32 -0.37 0.15
N ASP A 289 -18.93 -0.21 1.32
CA ASP A 289 -20.13 0.61 1.48
C ASP A 289 -19.90 2.02 0.88
N LEU A 290 -20.95 2.55 0.23
CA LEU A 290 -20.95 3.81 -0.48
C LEU A 290 -21.88 4.86 0.14
N ALA A 291 -22.50 4.56 1.29
CA ALA A 291 -23.47 5.45 1.91
C ALA A 291 -22.86 6.81 2.33
N LEU A 292 -21.56 6.85 2.67
CA LEU A 292 -20.81 8.07 2.94
C LEU A 292 -20.66 8.94 1.68
N GLU A 293 -20.14 8.37 0.59
CA GLU A 293 -20.05 9.00 -0.73
C GLU A 293 -21.43 9.51 -1.19
N ALA A 294 -22.48 8.70 -1.03
CA ALA A 294 -23.84 9.06 -1.43
C ALA A 294 -24.42 10.20 -0.56
N ALA A 295 -24.16 10.23 0.75
CA ALA A 295 -24.53 11.33 1.63
C ALA A 295 -23.83 12.65 1.23
N TYR A 296 -22.55 12.58 0.84
CA TYR A 296 -21.84 13.74 0.30
C TYR A 296 -22.52 14.26 -0.99
N PHE A 297 -22.91 13.37 -1.91
CA PHE A 297 -23.61 13.79 -3.13
C PHE A 297 -25.05 14.29 -2.90
N ARG A 298 -25.75 13.80 -1.87
CA ARG A 298 -27.00 14.41 -1.37
C ARG A 298 -26.77 15.82 -0.84
N PHE A 299 -25.72 16.02 -0.05
CA PHE A 299 -25.33 17.32 0.48
C PHE A 299 -24.93 18.33 -0.61
N THR A 300 -24.11 17.95 -1.60
CA THR A 300 -23.75 18.85 -2.71
C THR A 300 -24.93 19.15 -3.63
N THR A 301 -25.83 18.18 -3.85
CA THR A 301 -27.11 18.43 -4.53
C THR A 301 -27.93 19.48 -3.78
N TRP A 302 -28.04 19.36 -2.45
CA TRP A 302 -28.74 20.35 -1.62
C TRP A 302 -28.08 21.73 -1.68
N LEU A 303 -26.75 21.85 -1.59
CA LEU A 303 -26.04 23.13 -1.77
C LEU A 303 -26.31 23.77 -3.14
N ASN A 304 -26.40 22.96 -4.21
CA ASN A 304 -26.77 23.46 -5.53
C ASN A 304 -28.19 24.07 -5.53
N THR A 305 -29.14 23.52 -4.76
CA THR A 305 -30.48 24.13 -4.60
C THR A 305 -30.49 25.45 -3.82
N LEU A 306 -29.47 25.68 -2.98
CA LEU A 306 -29.26 26.95 -2.28
C LEU A 306 -28.53 28.01 -3.13
N GLY A 307 -28.18 27.69 -4.38
CA GLY A 307 -27.50 28.61 -5.29
C GLY A 307 -25.97 28.61 -5.17
N ALA A 308 -25.36 27.45 -4.91
CA ALA A 308 -23.91 27.31 -4.98
C ALA A 308 -23.35 27.72 -6.36
N ASP A 309 -22.47 28.73 -6.37
CA ASP A 309 -21.72 29.16 -7.54
C ASP A 309 -20.21 29.12 -7.25
N PRO A 310 -19.43 28.24 -7.91
CA PRO A 310 -19.87 27.29 -8.94
C PRO A 310 -20.64 26.09 -8.36
N ALA A 311 -21.56 25.54 -9.15
CA ALA A 311 -22.30 24.33 -8.80
C ALA A 311 -21.38 23.10 -8.74
N PHE A 312 -21.64 22.23 -7.77
CA PHE A 312 -20.89 21.00 -7.55
C PHE A 312 -21.33 19.87 -8.48
N PRO A 313 -20.39 19.03 -8.99
CA PRO A 313 -20.74 17.82 -9.71
C PRO A 313 -21.40 16.79 -8.76
N VAL A 314 -22.34 16.01 -9.30
CA VAL A 314 -23.08 14.97 -8.59
C VAL A 314 -22.95 13.69 -9.39
N LEU A 315 -22.46 12.62 -8.76
CA LEU A 315 -22.23 11.34 -9.45
C LEU A 315 -23.43 10.40 -9.33
N LYS A 316 -23.70 9.65 -10.40
CA LYS A 316 -24.59 8.49 -10.36
C LYS A 316 -23.92 7.34 -9.61
N MET A 317 -24.70 6.69 -8.77
CA MET A 317 -24.24 5.59 -7.92
C MET A 317 -25.33 4.54 -7.75
N LEU A 318 -24.92 3.30 -7.52
CA LEU A 318 -25.77 2.18 -7.13
C LEU A 318 -25.26 1.63 -5.79
N GLU A 319 -25.93 2.01 -4.72
CA GLU A 319 -25.64 1.59 -3.35
C GLU A 319 -26.11 0.14 -3.10
N ARG A 320 -25.28 -0.64 -2.39
CA ARG A 320 -25.54 -2.01 -1.92
C ARG A 320 -24.94 -2.21 -0.53
N ASP A 321 -25.39 -3.25 0.17
CA ASP A 321 -24.83 -3.60 1.48
C ASP A 321 -23.37 -4.06 1.34
N GLY A 322 -22.43 -3.25 1.82
CA GLY A 322 -20.99 -3.52 1.80
C GLY A 322 -20.30 -3.38 0.44
N TYR A 323 -20.95 -2.83 -0.60
CA TYR A 323 -20.34 -2.51 -1.90
C TYR A 323 -21.17 -1.52 -2.72
N GLY A 324 -20.70 -1.15 -3.90
CA GLY A 324 -21.56 -0.56 -4.92
C GLY A 324 -20.85 -0.21 -6.21
N TRP A 325 -21.59 0.49 -7.08
CA TRP A 325 -21.12 0.93 -8.40
C TRP A 325 -21.19 2.45 -8.49
N VAL A 326 -20.21 3.05 -9.16
CA VAL A 326 -20.12 4.50 -9.43
C VAL A 326 -19.88 4.69 -10.92
N GLU A 327 -20.43 5.75 -11.51
CA GLU A 327 -20.15 6.07 -12.91
C GLU A 327 -18.66 6.39 -13.13
N PHE A 328 -18.13 6.02 -14.29
CA PHE A 328 -16.75 6.31 -14.64
C PHE A 328 -16.57 7.80 -15.00
N ILE A 329 -15.47 8.40 -14.52
CA ILE A 329 -15.13 9.80 -14.78
C ILE A 329 -13.85 9.86 -15.60
N ASP A 330 -13.96 10.41 -16.81
CA ASP A 330 -12.88 10.52 -17.78
C ASP A 330 -12.05 11.81 -17.60
N ASN A 331 -10.74 11.73 -17.86
CA ASN A 331 -9.82 12.87 -17.86
C ASN A 331 -9.98 13.70 -19.15
N ARG A 332 -11.10 14.41 -19.23
CA ARG A 332 -11.42 15.26 -20.39
C ARG A 332 -10.64 16.57 -20.36
N ALA A 333 -10.15 16.99 -21.51
CA ALA A 333 -9.53 18.30 -21.66
C ALA A 333 -10.56 19.43 -21.53
N CYS A 334 -10.10 20.59 -21.08
CA CYS A 334 -10.78 21.87 -21.27
C CYS A 334 -10.76 22.26 -22.76
N GLU A 335 -11.81 22.97 -23.19
CA GLU A 335 -11.96 23.48 -24.56
C GLU A 335 -11.41 24.91 -24.73
N CYS A 336 -11.17 25.63 -23.62
CA CYS A 336 -10.62 26.99 -23.61
C CYS A 336 -10.08 27.42 -22.22
N ASP A 337 -9.32 28.51 -22.17
CA ASP A 337 -8.80 29.11 -20.93
C ASP A 337 -9.90 29.44 -19.89
N ASP A 338 -11.10 29.81 -20.33
CA ASP A 338 -12.21 30.06 -19.40
C ASP A 338 -12.70 28.79 -18.69
N GLN A 339 -12.59 27.63 -19.33
CA GLN A 339 -12.86 26.35 -18.67
C GLN A 339 -11.78 26.02 -17.62
N VAL A 340 -10.52 26.41 -17.87
CA VAL A 340 -9.41 26.27 -16.90
C VAL A 340 -9.62 27.21 -15.70
N ARG A 341 -9.96 28.48 -15.92
CA ARG A 341 -10.33 29.41 -14.83
C ARG A 341 -11.49 28.86 -13.98
N ARG A 342 -12.54 28.34 -14.64
CA ARG A 342 -13.70 27.74 -13.93
C ARG A 342 -13.34 26.42 -13.22
N PHE A 343 -12.40 25.63 -13.72
CA PHE A 343 -11.86 24.47 -13.01
C PHE A 343 -11.23 24.88 -11.68
N TYR A 344 -10.36 25.89 -11.68
CA TYR A 344 -9.72 26.36 -10.44
C TYR A 344 -10.70 27.03 -9.48
N ARG A 345 -11.71 27.75 -10.00
CA ARG A 345 -12.83 28.24 -9.19
C ARG A 345 -13.62 27.10 -8.53
N ARG A 346 -13.87 25.99 -9.24
CA ARG A 346 -14.48 24.79 -8.64
C ARG A 346 -13.55 24.07 -7.65
N SER A 347 -12.23 24.10 -7.87
CA SER A 347 -11.25 23.57 -6.92
C SER A 347 -11.26 24.36 -5.61
N GLY A 348 -11.41 25.69 -5.67
CA GLY A 348 -11.64 26.54 -4.50
C GLY A 348 -12.93 26.20 -3.75
N ALA A 349 -14.03 26.00 -4.47
CA ALA A 349 -15.31 25.57 -3.92
C ALA A 349 -15.20 24.21 -3.18
N LEU A 350 -14.53 23.23 -3.79
CA LEU A 350 -14.26 21.92 -3.17
C LEU A 350 -13.38 22.04 -1.93
N LEU A 351 -12.30 22.83 -1.99
CA LEU A 351 -11.44 23.12 -0.82
C LEU A 351 -12.23 23.70 0.37
N CYS A 352 -13.25 24.52 0.10
CA CYS A 352 -14.13 25.04 1.16
C CYS A 352 -14.93 23.94 1.84
N LEU A 353 -15.46 22.96 1.08
CA LEU A 353 -16.14 21.81 1.67
C LEU A 353 -15.17 20.94 2.49
N LEU A 354 -13.98 20.63 1.95
CA LEU A 354 -12.96 19.89 2.68
C LEU A 354 -12.58 20.58 4.00
N TYR A 355 -12.51 21.91 4.00
CA TYR A 355 -12.30 22.66 5.23
C TYR A 355 -13.49 22.56 6.20
N ALA A 356 -14.73 22.75 5.72
CA ALA A 356 -15.93 22.68 6.54
C ALA A 356 -16.11 21.32 7.26
N PHE A 357 -15.78 20.22 6.59
CA PHE A 357 -15.85 18.85 7.15
C PHE A 357 -14.60 18.44 7.95
N ASN A 358 -13.55 19.27 8.05
CA ASN A 358 -12.22 18.85 8.55
C ASN A 358 -11.66 17.61 7.81
N GLY A 359 -11.85 17.55 6.50
CA GLY A 359 -11.32 16.52 5.62
C GLY A 359 -9.79 16.56 5.55
N THR A 360 -9.18 15.40 5.31
CA THR A 360 -7.71 15.26 5.23
C THR A 360 -7.32 14.23 4.18
N ASP A 361 -6.04 14.18 3.82
CA ASP A 361 -5.49 13.20 2.87
C ASP A 361 -6.15 13.22 1.48
N PHE A 362 -6.59 14.39 1.01
CA PHE A 362 -6.94 14.59 -0.40
C PHE A 362 -5.68 14.85 -1.22
N HIS A 363 -5.11 13.78 -1.75
CA HIS A 363 -3.98 13.79 -2.68
C HIS A 363 -4.44 13.70 -4.14
N PHE A 364 -3.51 13.83 -5.09
CA PHE A 364 -3.83 13.86 -6.53
C PHE A 364 -4.62 12.65 -7.03
N GLU A 365 -4.44 11.46 -6.43
CA GLU A 365 -5.15 10.24 -6.83
C GLU A 365 -6.67 10.30 -6.51
N ASN A 366 -7.08 11.19 -5.60
CA ASN A 366 -8.49 11.34 -5.19
C ASN A 366 -9.27 12.35 -6.06
N LEU A 367 -8.65 12.98 -7.07
CA LEU A 367 -9.25 14.02 -7.90
C LEU A 367 -9.09 13.69 -9.40
N ILE A 368 -10.19 13.78 -10.16
CA ILE A 368 -10.16 13.69 -11.63
C ILE A 368 -10.62 15.01 -12.23
N ALA A 369 -9.82 15.57 -13.14
CA ALA A 369 -10.16 16.72 -13.95
C ALA A 369 -10.98 16.29 -15.18
N CYS A 370 -12.28 16.56 -15.12
CA CYS A 370 -13.24 16.24 -16.17
C CYS A 370 -13.64 17.52 -16.90
N GLY A 371 -12.76 18.00 -17.79
CA GLY A 371 -12.83 19.34 -18.38
C GLY A 371 -12.77 20.41 -17.30
N GLU A 372 -13.76 21.29 -17.26
CA GLU A 372 -13.86 22.35 -16.26
C GLU A 372 -14.27 21.88 -14.84
N TYR A 373 -14.40 20.57 -14.58
CA TYR A 373 -14.88 20.01 -13.30
C TYR A 373 -13.79 19.22 -12.55
N PRO A 374 -13.36 19.67 -11.36
CA PRO A 374 -12.57 18.86 -10.41
C PRO A 374 -13.52 17.91 -9.66
N VAL A 375 -13.52 16.64 -10.02
CA VAL A 375 -14.41 15.62 -9.48
C VAL A 375 -13.68 14.80 -8.41
N PRO A 376 -14.10 14.82 -7.12
CA PRO A 376 -13.53 13.96 -6.10
C PRO A 376 -14.05 12.52 -6.29
N VAL A 377 -13.14 11.55 -6.35
CA VAL A 377 -13.47 10.14 -6.66
C VAL A 377 -13.32 9.18 -5.47
N ASP A 378 -12.61 9.58 -4.40
CA ASP A 378 -12.65 8.90 -3.12
C ASP A 378 -12.93 9.90 -1.98
N LEU A 379 -13.97 9.63 -1.20
CA LEU A 379 -14.47 10.50 -0.13
C LEU A 379 -14.32 9.85 1.24
N GLU A 380 -13.64 8.71 1.35
CA GLU A 380 -13.48 8.02 2.62
C GLU A 380 -12.69 8.79 3.69
N THR A 381 -12.07 9.92 3.33
CA THR A 381 -11.36 10.82 4.26
C THR A 381 -11.97 12.23 4.31
N ILE A 382 -13.24 12.37 3.91
CA ILE A 382 -13.99 13.65 3.85
C ILE A 382 -14.08 14.38 5.19
N TYR A 383 -13.98 13.66 6.31
CA TYR A 383 -13.70 14.21 7.65
C TYR A 383 -12.65 13.35 8.37
N SER A 384 -12.07 13.89 9.45
CA SER A 384 -10.99 13.23 10.21
C SER A 384 -11.29 13.09 11.70
N HIS A 385 -10.72 12.05 12.32
CA HIS A 385 -10.88 11.73 13.74
C HIS A 385 -9.63 12.11 14.54
N PRO A 386 -9.76 12.89 15.64
CA PRO A 386 -8.64 13.35 16.43
C PRO A 386 -8.24 12.27 17.45
N MET A 387 -7.29 11.41 17.09
CA MET A 387 -6.82 10.36 18.00
C MET A 387 -6.39 10.93 19.35
N ALA A 388 -6.84 10.30 20.44
CA ALA A 388 -6.43 10.67 21.79
C ALA A 388 -4.92 10.47 22.00
N THR A 389 -4.26 11.48 22.54
CA THR A 389 -2.84 11.46 22.93
C THR A 389 -2.70 11.95 24.35
N ASP A 390 -1.66 11.54 25.09
CA ASP A 390 -1.33 12.18 26.36
C ASP A 390 -0.93 13.66 26.11
N ASP A 391 -1.63 14.61 26.78
CA ASP A 391 -1.49 16.07 26.64
C ASP A 391 -0.13 16.66 27.12
N SER A 392 0.91 15.81 27.17
CA SER A 392 2.22 16.11 27.75
C SER A 392 3.19 16.84 26.81
N GLU A 393 2.92 16.85 25.51
CA GLU A 393 3.58 17.78 24.59
C GLU A 393 2.70 19.02 24.46
N LEU A 394 3.23 20.19 24.86
CA LEU A 394 2.69 21.47 24.43
C LEU A 394 2.79 21.53 22.89
N THR A 395 1.75 21.06 22.21
CA THR A 395 1.52 21.43 20.82
C THR A 395 1.35 22.93 20.79
N ASP A 396 2.27 23.60 20.11
CA ASP A 396 2.16 25.02 19.80
C ASP A 396 0.74 25.30 19.29
N GLU A 397 0.06 26.29 19.86
CA GLU A 397 -1.29 26.70 19.45
C GLU A 397 -1.31 27.04 17.95
N VAL A 398 -0.19 27.52 17.40
CA VAL A 398 0.02 27.70 15.97
C VAL A 398 -0.07 26.36 15.21
N ALA A 399 0.58 25.29 15.70
CA ALA A 399 0.52 23.96 15.08
C ALA A 399 -0.90 23.38 15.13
N ARG A 400 -1.61 23.55 16.25
CA ARG A 400 -3.02 23.14 16.39
C ARG A 400 -3.92 23.90 15.41
N ARG A 401 -3.74 25.22 15.27
CA ARG A 401 -4.50 26.07 14.34
C ARG A 401 -4.19 25.75 12.88
N LEU A 402 -2.94 25.46 12.53
CA LEU A 402 -2.56 25.01 11.18
C LEU A 402 -3.13 23.63 10.87
N GLY A 403 -3.15 22.71 11.84
CA GLY A 403 -3.79 21.39 11.74
C GLY A 403 -5.32 21.41 11.61
N ARG A 404 -5.96 22.57 11.83
CA ARG A 404 -7.40 22.83 11.64
C ARG A 404 -7.65 23.91 10.59
N SER A 405 -6.82 23.96 9.55
CA SER A 405 -6.92 24.95 8.46
C SER A 405 -7.02 24.26 7.11
N VAL A 406 -7.25 25.04 6.04
CA VAL A 406 -7.16 24.58 4.64
C VAL A 406 -5.88 23.79 4.31
N LEU A 407 -4.80 23.98 5.08
CA LEU A 407 -3.54 23.26 4.88
C LEU A 407 -3.57 21.79 5.35
N ALA A 408 -4.50 21.41 6.24
CA ALA A 408 -4.64 20.05 6.73
C ALA A 408 -5.34 19.11 5.73
N THR A 409 -6.08 19.69 4.77
CA THR A 409 -6.81 18.95 3.72
C THR A 409 -5.90 18.09 2.84
N HIS A 410 -4.62 18.48 2.71
CA HIS A 410 -3.67 18.01 1.70
C HIS A 410 -4.04 18.39 0.25
N PHE A 411 -5.13 19.12 0.03
CA PHE A 411 -5.56 19.55 -1.30
C PHE A 411 -4.60 20.56 -1.95
N LEU A 412 -4.03 21.45 -1.13
CA LEU A 412 -3.12 22.53 -1.54
C LEU A 412 -1.64 22.09 -1.60
N PRO A 413 -0.82 22.69 -2.50
CA PRO A 413 0.62 22.42 -2.62
C PRO A 413 1.40 22.39 -1.30
N ASN A 414 2.09 21.27 -1.07
CA ASN A 414 2.84 20.98 0.14
C ASN A 414 4.01 20.00 -0.12
N PRO A 415 5.09 20.43 -0.79
CA PRO A 415 6.16 19.55 -1.25
C PRO A 415 6.88 18.82 -0.11
N VAL A 416 6.76 17.49 -0.10
CA VAL A 416 7.31 16.56 0.90
C VAL A 416 8.73 16.16 0.52
N LYS A 417 9.66 16.26 1.47
CA LYS A 417 11.05 15.83 1.27
C LYS A 417 11.17 14.30 1.17
N GLY A 418 11.56 13.78 0.00
CA GLY A 418 12.00 12.39 -0.20
C GLY A 418 13.46 12.16 0.20
N GLN A 419 14.07 11.08 -0.28
CA GLN A 419 15.50 10.79 -0.05
C GLN A 419 16.43 11.67 -0.91
N HIS A 420 16.04 11.97 -2.16
CA HIS A 420 16.90 12.67 -3.14
C HIS A 420 16.31 13.99 -3.68
N ARG A 421 14.99 14.22 -3.57
CA ARG A 421 14.29 15.45 -3.98
C ARG A 421 13.06 15.69 -3.09
N HIS A 422 12.40 16.85 -3.23
CA HIS A 422 11.04 17.07 -2.74
C HIS A 422 10.04 16.69 -3.84
N TYR A 423 8.86 16.19 -3.46
CA TYR A 423 7.75 15.81 -4.35
C TYR A 423 6.44 16.38 -3.79
N ASP A 424 5.53 16.82 -4.64
CA ASP A 424 4.22 17.31 -4.19
C ASP A 424 3.12 16.31 -4.57
N ILE A 425 2.37 15.88 -3.56
CA ILE A 425 1.34 14.83 -3.67
C ILE A 425 -0.07 15.39 -3.47
N SER A 426 -0.20 16.70 -3.33
CA SER A 426 -1.48 17.37 -3.07
C SER A 426 -2.48 17.23 -4.23
N ALA A 427 -3.77 17.38 -3.96
CA ALA A 427 -4.83 17.21 -4.98
C ALA A 427 -4.62 18.07 -6.23
N ILE A 428 -4.10 19.29 -6.08
CA ILE A 428 -3.73 20.19 -7.19
C ILE A 428 -2.21 20.46 -7.23
N ALA A 429 -1.40 19.41 -7.03
CA ALA A 429 0.05 19.43 -7.21
C ALA A 429 0.49 19.75 -8.65
N ARG A 430 1.79 20.02 -8.82
CA ARG A 430 2.47 20.27 -10.12
C ARG A 430 2.41 19.05 -11.04
N SER A 431 2.62 19.26 -12.34
CA SER A 431 2.60 18.17 -13.33
C SER A 431 3.84 17.27 -13.24
N ALA A 432 3.74 16.05 -13.78
CA ALA A 432 4.85 15.10 -13.81
C ALA A 432 6.05 15.60 -14.63
N ASP A 433 5.83 16.43 -15.65
CA ASP A 433 6.91 17.05 -16.43
C ASP A 433 7.67 18.12 -15.61
N GLU A 434 6.99 18.81 -14.69
CA GLU A 434 7.63 19.76 -13.76
C GLU A 434 8.39 19.04 -12.63
N GLU A 435 7.88 17.89 -12.14
CA GLU A 435 8.64 17.02 -11.22
C GLU A 435 9.86 16.39 -11.92
N GLY A 436 9.71 15.94 -13.17
CA GLY A 436 10.78 15.38 -14.00
C GLY A 436 11.24 13.96 -13.60
N GLU A 437 12.47 13.61 -13.99
CA GLU A 437 13.08 12.32 -13.65
C GLU A 437 13.74 12.32 -12.27
N TYR A 438 13.67 11.18 -11.59
CA TYR A 438 14.31 10.96 -10.30
C TYR A 438 14.84 9.52 -10.18
N GLU A 439 15.92 9.37 -9.41
CA GLU A 439 16.67 8.11 -9.31
C GLU A 439 16.12 7.21 -8.19
N VAL A 440 15.76 5.98 -8.56
CA VAL A 440 15.08 5.03 -7.69
C VAL A 440 15.56 3.60 -7.94
N LEU A 441 15.55 2.77 -6.92
CA LEU A 441 15.99 1.38 -7.01
C LEU A 441 14.83 0.51 -7.52
N THR A 442 14.91 0.09 -8.78
CA THR A 442 13.85 -0.63 -9.49
C THR A 442 14.38 -1.91 -10.14
N TRP A 443 13.49 -2.78 -10.60
CA TRP A 443 13.87 -3.94 -11.41
C TRP A 443 14.41 -3.48 -12.77
N GLN A 444 15.57 -4.02 -13.17
CA GLN A 444 16.10 -3.86 -14.52
C GLN A 444 16.27 -5.22 -15.18
N HIS A 445 16.10 -5.23 -16.51
CA HIS A 445 16.26 -6.40 -17.38
C HIS A 445 15.41 -7.60 -16.92
N ILE A 446 14.12 -7.34 -16.72
CA ILE A 446 13.14 -8.31 -16.21
C ILE A 446 13.13 -9.58 -17.07
N ASN A 447 13.18 -10.74 -16.42
CA ASN A 447 13.13 -12.08 -17.02
C ASN A 447 14.25 -12.39 -18.03
N THR A 448 15.42 -11.75 -17.86
CA THR A 448 16.68 -12.00 -18.58
C THR A 448 17.78 -12.48 -17.63
N ASP A 449 18.94 -12.86 -18.16
CA ASP A 449 20.10 -13.24 -17.35
C ASP A 449 20.71 -12.03 -16.60
N GLY A 450 20.37 -10.80 -17.00
CA GLY A 450 20.78 -9.54 -16.37
C GLY A 450 19.87 -9.05 -15.23
N LEU A 451 18.81 -9.81 -14.91
CA LEU A 451 17.76 -9.47 -13.95
C LEU A 451 18.31 -9.06 -12.57
N GLY A 452 17.83 -7.93 -12.06
CA GLY A 452 17.98 -7.57 -10.66
C GLY A 452 17.68 -6.11 -10.34
N TYR A 453 17.72 -5.77 -9.05
CA TYR A 453 17.56 -4.39 -8.60
C TYR A 453 18.77 -3.51 -8.95
N ARG A 454 18.51 -2.36 -9.58
CA ARG A 454 19.48 -1.32 -9.90
C ARG A 454 18.84 0.06 -9.76
N TYR A 455 19.65 1.07 -9.45
CA TYR A 455 19.17 2.45 -9.52
C TYR A 455 18.93 2.82 -10.99
N GLY A 456 17.73 3.30 -11.28
CA GLY A 456 17.31 3.79 -12.58
C GLY A 456 16.60 5.14 -12.43
N ARG A 457 16.62 5.94 -13.48
CA ARG A 457 15.79 7.14 -13.56
C ARG A 457 14.39 6.75 -13.99
N VAL A 458 13.41 7.19 -13.23
CA VAL A 458 11.99 7.00 -13.53
C VAL A 458 11.36 8.39 -13.60
N LYS A 459 10.47 8.60 -14.57
CA LYS A 459 9.66 9.83 -14.66
C LYS A 459 8.56 9.81 -13.61
N ALA A 460 8.17 10.96 -13.08
CA ALA A 460 6.94 11.05 -12.33
C ALA A 460 5.76 10.54 -13.20
N LYS A 461 4.79 9.88 -12.57
CA LYS A 461 3.59 9.44 -13.28
C LYS A 461 2.61 10.60 -13.23
N GLN A 462 2.15 11.05 -14.40
CA GLN A 462 1.11 12.07 -14.48
C GLN A 462 -0.20 11.53 -13.87
N GLY A 463 -0.81 12.34 -13.00
CA GLY A 463 -2.14 12.10 -12.45
C GLY A 463 -3.23 12.71 -13.32
N ASP A 464 -4.45 12.20 -13.16
CA ASP A 464 -5.64 12.70 -13.87
C ASP A 464 -6.26 13.95 -13.21
N ASN A 465 -5.54 14.58 -12.27
CA ASN A 465 -6.02 15.59 -11.34
C ASN A 465 -5.94 17.05 -11.84
N LEU A 466 -5.09 17.31 -12.83
CA LEU A 466 -4.88 18.64 -13.39
C LEU A 466 -5.70 18.87 -14.67
N PRO A 467 -6.19 20.09 -14.90
CA PRO A 467 -6.88 20.42 -16.14
C PRO A 467 -5.89 20.43 -17.30
N ARG A 468 -6.32 19.90 -18.45
CA ARG A 468 -5.53 19.80 -19.67
C ARG A 468 -6.13 20.69 -20.75
N PHE A 469 -5.33 21.50 -21.44
CA PHE A 469 -5.74 22.31 -22.60
C PHE A 469 -4.63 22.26 -23.65
N GLU A 470 -4.99 22.09 -24.93
CA GLU A 470 -4.03 21.85 -26.03
C GLU A 470 -2.95 20.80 -25.71
N GLU A 471 -3.38 19.68 -25.12
CA GLU A 471 -2.55 18.57 -24.62
C GLU A 471 -1.54 18.91 -23.50
N GLN A 472 -1.59 20.12 -22.94
CA GLN A 472 -0.73 20.54 -21.83
C GLN A 472 -1.50 20.54 -20.51
N TYR A 473 -0.91 19.93 -19.47
CA TYR A 473 -1.40 20.04 -18.10
C TYR A 473 -1.06 21.42 -17.54
N LEU A 474 -2.07 22.14 -17.06
CA LEU A 474 -1.90 23.47 -16.51
C LEU A 474 -1.75 23.42 -14.99
N SER A 475 -0.84 24.24 -14.47
CA SER A 475 -0.59 24.42 -13.04
C SER A 475 -1.55 25.46 -12.44
N PRO A 476 -1.93 25.36 -11.16
CA PRO A 476 -2.68 26.41 -10.46
C PRO A 476 -1.96 27.76 -10.34
N ASP A 477 -0.66 27.85 -10.63
CA ASP A 477 0.18 29.04 -10.36
C ASP A 477 -0.38 30.35 -10.96
N SER A 478 -1.04 30.29 -12.12
CA SER A 478 -1.66 31.44 -12.80
C SER A 478 -3.14 31.65 -12.45
N ASN A 479 -3.74 30.79 -11.61
CA ASN A 479 -5.18 30.75 -11.31
C ASN A 479 -5.46 30.73 -9.79
N VAL A 480 -4.52 31.23 -8.98
CA VAL A 480 -4.62 31.21 -7.50
C VAL A 480 -5.79 32.05 -6.99
N GLU A 481 -6.12 33.16 -7.67
CA GLU A 481 -7.23 34.03 -7.29
C GLU A 481 -8.59 33.40 -7.61
N GLU A 482 -8.71 32.63 -8.70
CA GLU A 482 -9.88 31.82 -9.00
C GLU A 482 -10.15 30.77 -7.90
N ILE A 483 -9.11 30.13 -7.36
CA ILE A 483 -9.23 29.24 -6.18
C ILE A 483 -9.73 30.03 -4.96
N VAL A 484 -9.23 31.24 -4.74
CA VAL A 484 -9.68 32.12 -3.64
C VAL A 484 -11.15 32.51 -3.83
N ASP A 485 -11.57 32.94 -5.02
CA ASP A 485 -12.94 33.35 -5.33
C ASP A 485 -13.93 32.19 -5.16
N GLY A 486 -13.56 31.00 -5.63
CA GLY A 486 -14.34 29.78 -5.43
C GLY A 486 -14.51 29.42 -3.95
N PHE A 487 -13.41 29.49 -3.19
CA PHE A 487 -13.42 29.24 -1.75
C PHE A 487 -14.29 30.27 -1.02
N GLN A 488 -14.13 31.56 -1.31
CA GLN A 488 -14.89 32.64 -0.69
C GLN A 488 -16.39 32.57 -1.01
N SER A 489 -16.75 32.20 -2.24
CA SER A 489 -18.15 32.07 -2.66
C SER A 489 -18.89 31.02 -1.81
N VAL A 490 -18.35 29.80 -1.75
CA VAL A 490 -18.94 28.72 -0.96
C VAL A 490 -18.86 29.00 0.53
N TYR A 491 -17.77 29.58 1.04
CA TYR A 491 -17.66 29.94 2.45
C TYR A 491 -18.76 30.91 2.90
N ARG A 492 -19.08 31.91 2.06
CA ARG A 492 -20.16 32.88 2.33
C ARG A 492 -21.54 32.22 2.26
N LEU A 493 -21.77 31.29 1.32
CA LEU A 493 -23.00 30.48 1.27
C LEU A 493 -23.17 29.62 2.54
N LEU A 494 -22.13 28.90 2.96
CA LEU A 494 -22.15 28.12 4.20
C LEU A 494 -22.36 29.02 5.43
N THR A 495 -21.81 30.23 5.40
CA THR A 495 -22.02 31.25 6.44
C THR A 495 -23.47 31.72 6.51
N SER A 496 -24.11 32.03 5.38
CA SER A 496 -25.50 32.51 5.34
C SER A 496 -26.54 31.44 5.65
N HIS A 497 -26.22 30.16 5.41
CA HIS A 497 -27.08 29.01 5.72
C HIS A 497 -26.67 28.23 6.98
N ARG A 498 -25.83 28.82 7.86
CA ARG A 498 -25.29 28.14 9.05
C ARG A 498 -26.35 27.50 9.95
N GLU A 499 -27.46 28.17 10.21
CA GLU A 499 -28.53 27.62 11.06
C GLU A 499 -29.18 26.38 10.43
N GLN A 500 -29.30 26.34 9.10
CA GLN A 500 -29.82 25.19 8.34
C GLN A 500 -28.78 24.05 8.28
N LEU A 501 -27.48 24.37 8.19
CA LEU A 501 -26.39 23.40 8.23
C LEU A 501 -26.26 22.71 9.60
N LEU A 502 -26.49 23.44 10.69
CA LEU A 502 -26.37 22.93 12.05
C LEU A 502 -27.66 22.29 12.59
N ALA A 503 -28.75 22.32 11.82
CA ALA A 503 -30.01 21.66 12.19
C ALA A 503 -29.85 20.12 12.30
N PRO A 504 -30.63 19.44 13.17
CA PRO A 504 -30.54 17.98 13.34
C PRO A 504 -30.75 17.19 12.05
N ASP A 505 -31.68 17.63 11.19
CA ASP A 505 -32.07 16.94 9.95
C ASP A 505 -31.29 17.44 8.72
N SER A 506 -30.16 18.12 8.93
CA SER A 506 -29.34 18.68 7.86
C SER A 506 -28.55 17.59 7.12
N PRO A 507 -28.47 17.62 5.76
CA PRO A 507 -27.57 16.75 5.00
C PRO A 507 -26.10 16.87 5.40
N PHE A 508 -25.69 18.01 6.00
CA PHE A 508 -24.36 18.16 6.59
C PHE A 508 -24.12 17.19 7.76
N ARG A 509 -25.13 16.98 8.62
CA ARG A 509 -25.05 16.07 9.76
C ARG A 509 -25.15 14.61 9.34
N GLU A 510 -25.95 14.32 8.31
CA GLU A 510 -26.15 12.97 7.76
C GLU A 510 -24.80 12.27 7.43
N ILE A 511 -23.87 13.00 6.81
CA ILE A 511 -22.54 12.52 6.43
C ILE A 511 -21.78 11.88 7.60
N PHE A 512 -21.87 12.46 8.80
CA PHE A 512 -21.17 11.96 9.99
C PHE A 512 -21.81 10.71 10.61
N THR A 513 -23.00 10.30 10.17
CA THR A 513 -23.65 9.08 10.64
C THR A 513 -23.10 7.81 9.98
N TYR A 514 -22.39 7.94 8.87
CA TYR A 514 -21.71 6.84 8.19
C TYR A 514 -20.26 6.68 8.70
N PRO A 515 -19.56 5.56 8.43
CA PRO A 515 -18.16 5.40 8.78
C PRO A 515 -17.22 6.01 7.73
N ALA A 516 -16.23 6.81 8.15
CA ALA A 516 -15.11 7.26 7.32
C ALA A 516 -13.80 6.59 7.75
N ARG A 517 -12.80 6.55 6.86
CA ARG A 517 -11.48 5.95 7.10
C ARG A 517 -10.70 6.73 8.17
N PHE A 518 -10.43 6.07 9.28
CA PHE A 518 -9.51 6.55 10.29
C PHE A 518 -8.06 6.19 9.90
N ILE A 519 -7.25 7.21 9.61
CA ILE A 519 -5.84 7.03 9.21
C ILE A 519 -4.93 6.98 10.47
N LEU A 520 -4.84 5.79 11.08
CA LEU A 520 -3.90 5.52 12.18
C LEU A 520 -2.43 5.67 11.73
N ARG A 521 -2.08 5.16 10.55
CA ARG A 521 -0.79 5.29 9.88
C ARG A 521 -1.02 5.45 8.37
N SER A 522 -0.08 6.06 7.66
CA SER A 522 -0.15 6.15 6.20
C SER A 522 0.11 4.79 5.54
N THR A 523 -0.51 4.56 4.38
CA THR A 523 -0.22 3.41 3.51
C THR A 523 1.28 3.20 3.30
N MET A 524 2.05 4.28 3.12
CA MET A 524 3.51 4.19 2.96
C MET A 524 4.25 3.65 4.19
N HIS A 525 3.74 3.89 5.39
CA HIS A 525 4.31 3.28 6.59
C HIS A 525 4.09 1.76 6.56
N TYR A 526 2.89 1.32 6.22
CA TYR A 526 2.56 -0.10 6.11
C TYR A 526 3.33 -0.81 4.99
N MET A 527 3.42 -0.20 3.79
CA MET A 527 4.21 -0.74 2.69
C MET A 527 5.70 -0.87 3.07
N SER A 528 6.27 0.10 3.79
CA SER A 528 7.64 0.02 4.30
C SER A 528 7.85 -1.14 5.29
N VAL A 529 6.88 -1.36 6.19
CA VAL A 529 6.90 -2.48 7.15
C VAL A 529 6.73 -3.82 6.42
N LEU A 530 5.80 -3.94 5.48
CA LEU A 530 5.59 -5.13 4.65
C LEU A 530 6.82 -5.47 3.79
N ASN A 531 7.41 -4.48 3.12
CA ASN A 531 8.63 -4.69 2.31
C ASN A 531 9.83 -5.11 3.17
N SER A 532 9.88 -4.68 4.44
CA SER A 532 10.87 -5.13 5.42
C SER A 532 10.59 -6.55 5.92
N ALA A 533 9.32 -6.91 6.16
CA ALA A 533 8.90 -8.24 6.58
C ALA A 533 9.05 -9.29 5.45
N CYS A 534 8.90 -8.87 4.19
CA CYS A 534 9.17 -9.69 3.01
C CYS A 534 10.67 -9.76 2.64
N HIS A 535 11.58 -9.52 3.61
CA HIS A 535 12.99 -9.84 3.46
C HIS A 535 13.19 -11.37 3.47
N PRO A 536 14.07 -11.96 2.63
CA PRO A 536 14.31 -13.40 2.60
C PRO A 536 14.52 -14.06 3.98
N ASP A 537 15.31 -13.43 4.87
CA ASP A 537 15.55 -13.92 6.24
C ASP A 537 14.27 -14.01 7.10
N CYS A 538 13.33 -13.07 6.94
CA CYS A 538 12.05 -13.06 7.66
C CYS A 538 11.04 -14.02 7.05
N LEU A 539 11.17 -14.35 5.76
CA LEU A 539 10.25 -15.25 5.04
C LEU A 539 10.49 -16.75 5.29
N ARG A 540 11.53 -17.10 6.06
CA ARG A 540 11.86 -18.50 6.40
C ARG A 540 11.13 -19.01 7.65
N GLU A 541 10.68 -18.13 8.54
CA GLU A 541 10.10 -18.48 9.84
C GLU A 541 9.02 -17.47 10.26
N GLY A 542 7.82 -17.94 10.63
CA GLY A 542 6.69 -17.05 10.95
C GLY A 542 6.93 -16.14 12.16
N ILE A 543 7.73 -16.60 13.12
CA ILE A 543 8.20 -15.77 14.24
C ILE A 543 9.14 -14.65 13.80
N ASP A 544 10.01 -14.89 12.82
CA ASP A 544 10.91 -13.84 12.32
C ASP A 544 10.18 -12.80 11.45
N PHE A 545 9.09 -13.20 10.80
CA PHE A 545 8.13 -12.30 10.15
C PHE A 545 7.38 -11.45 11.19
N ASP A 546 6.78 -12.06 12.22
CA ASP A 546 6.06 -11.32 13.28
C ASP A 546 6.96 -10.36 14.06
N ILE A 547 8.17 -10.79 14.42
CA ILE A 547 9.17 -9.92 15.08
C ILE A 547 9.46 -8.67 14.23
N GLN A 548 9.41 -8.79 12.90
CA GLN A 548 9.61 -7.66 11.99
C GLN A 548 8.37 -6.76 11.84
N LEU A 549 7.16 -7.34 11.87
CA LEU A 549 5.90 -6.59 11.89
C LEU A 549 5.66 -5.86 13.22
N ASP A 550 6.09 -6.44 14.35
CA ASP A 550 5.84 -5.90 15.69
C ASP A 550 6.56 -4.56 15.96
N VAL A 551 7.37 -4.06 15.01
CA VAL A 551 7.79 -2.65 14.95
C VAL A 551 6.59 -1.68 15.02
N LEU A 552 5.41 -2.11 14.55
CA LEU A 552 4.15 -1.39 14.68
C LEU A 552 3.75 -1.13 16.14
N SER A 553 4.15 -1.97 17.09
CA SER A 553 3.88 -1.78 18.53
C SER A 553 4.57 -0.55 19.13
N ARG A 554 5.73 -0.12 18.59
CA ARG A 554 6.59 0.95 19.15
C ARG A 554 5.82 2.18 19.67
N PRO A 555 4.93 2.82 18.89
CA PRO A 555 4.29 4.07 19.31
C PRO A 555 3.27 3.92 20.45
N PHE A 556 2.88 2.68 20.77
CA PHE A 556 1.97 2.34 21.87
C PHE A 556 2.72 1.98 23.16
N LEU A 557 4.01 1.59 23.09
CA LEU A 557 4.81 1.21 24.25
C LEU A 557 5.33 2.41 25.06
N HIS A 558 5.34 3.61 24.47
CA HIS A 558 5.83 4.84 25.10
C HIS A 558 4.75 5.64 25.85
N ASP A 559 3.48 5.49 25.47
CA ASP A 559 2.32 6.26 25.97
C ASP A 559 1.45 5.33 26.87
N LYS A 560 0.71 5.88 27.84
CA LYS A 560 -0.15 5.07 28.73
C LYS A 560 -1.55 4.90 28.17
N ARG A 561 -2.19 5.98 27.70
CA ARG A 561 -3.52 5.94 27.05
C ARG A 561 -3.50 4.98 25.85
N ARG A 562 -2.39 4.98 25.09
CA ARG A 562 -2.22 4.09 23.93
C ARG A 562 -2.10 2.59 24.25
N LEU A 563 -1.86 2.15 25.49
CA LEU A 563 -1.91 0.70 25.78
C LEU A 563 -3.30 0.10 25.57
N GLU A 564 -4.35 0.87 25.86
CA GLU A 564 -5.73 0.42 25.73
C GLU A 564 -6.11 0.26 24.25
N LEU A 565 -5.32 0.87 23.35
CA LEU A 565 -5.38 0.70 21.90
C LEU A 565 -4.54 -0.48 21.38
N TRP A 566 -4.01 -1.37 22.25
CA TRP A 566 -3.33 -2.60 21.83
C TRP A 566 -4.10 -3.45 20.80
N PRO A 567 -5.45 -3.59 20.90
CA PRO A 567 -6.25 -4.23 19.87
C PRO A 567 -6.01 -3.73 18.43
N LEU A 568 -5.73 -2.45 18.23
CA LEU A 568 -5.45 -1.90 16.88
C LEU A 568 -4.20 -2.56 16.29
N VAL A 569 -3.13 -2.73 17.07
CA VAL A 569 -1.88 -3.38 16.61
C VAL A 569 -2.12 -4.83 16.20
N ARG A 570 -2.99 -5.55 16.94
CA ARG A 570 -3.34 -6.94 16.62
C ARG A 570 -4.04 -7.04 15.26
N GLU A 571 -4.90 -6.07 14.94
CA GLU A 571 -5.55 -5.97 13.63
C GLU A 571 -4.58 -5.52 12.52
N GLU A 572 -3.65 -4.60 12.81
CA GLU A 572 -2.59 -4.20 11.86
C GLU A 572 -1.70 -5.39 11.47
N VAL A 573 -1.25 -6.19 12.45
CA VAL A 573 -0.44 -7.39 12.21
C VAL A 573 -1.24 -8.46 11.48
N ALA A 574 -2.52 -8.66 11.83
CA ALA A 574 -3.39 -9.62 11.14
C ALA A 574 -3.65 -9.24 9.67
N ALA A 575 -3.78 -7.95 9.35
CA ALA A 575 -3.86 -7.46 7.98
C ALA A 575 -2.53 -7.66 7.22
N CYS A 576 -1.39 -7.35 7.84
CA CYS A 576 -0.08 -7.59 7.22
C CYS A 576 0.17 -9.08 6.89
N TRP A 577 -0.30 -10.02 7.72
CA TRP A 577 -0.27 -11.47 7.43
C TRP A 577 -1.12 -11.91 6.24
N ARG A 578 -2.04 -11.06 5.77
CA ARG A 578 -2.83 -11.24 4.55
C ARG A 578 -2.31 -10.40 3.38
N THR A 579 -1.16 -9.74 3.53
CA THR A 579 -0.63 -8.73 2.61
C THR A 579 -1.56 -7.52 2.37
N ASP A 580 -2.58 -7.35 3.22
CA ASP A 580 -3.45 -6.17 3.23
C ASP A 580 -2.68 -4.95 3.77
N VAL A 581 -3.03 -3.76 3.29
CA VAL A 581 -2.78 -2.52 4.02
C VAL A 581 -3.83 -2.43 5.14
N PRO A 582 -3.45 -2.27 6.43
CA PRO A 582 -4.42 -2.09 7.50
C PRO A 582 -5.32 -0.87 7.29
N LYS A 583 -6.63 -1.05 7.47
CA LYS A 583 -7.66 -0.01 7.31
C LYS A 583 -8.64 -0.07 8.47
N PHE A 584 -8.91 1.10 9.03
CA PHE A 584 -9.88 1.31 10.11
C PHE A 584 -10.92 2.33 9.66
N THR A 585 -12.14 2.19 10.16
CA THR A 585 -13.25 3.10 9.86
C THR A 585 -13.96 3.47 11.14
N ALA A 586 -14.33 4.74 11.32
CA ALA A 586 -15.07 5.23 12.47
C ALA A 586 -16.22 6.13 12.02
N ARG A 587 -17.35 6.05 12.75
CA ARG A 587 -18.45 6.99 12.57
C ARG A 587 -17.99 8.42 12.88
N GLY A 588 -18.58 9.40 12.22
CA GLY A 588 -18.27 10.81 12.48
C GLY A 588 -18.91 11.35 13.76
N ASP A 589 -19.96 10.69 14.26
CA ASP A 589 -20.77 11.08 15.43
C ASP A 589 -20.38 10.34 16.75
N SER A 590 -19.22 9.67 16.78
CA SER A 590 -18.71 8.95 17.95
C SER A 590 -17.24 9.27 18.25
N ASP A 591 -16.85 9.13 19.51
CA ASP A 591 -15.49 9.22 20.04
C ASP A 591 -14.78 7.85 20.14
N SER A 592 -15.50 6.77 19.80
CA SER A 592 -15.07 5.39 19.97
C SER A 592 -14.86 4.70 18.62
N LEU A 593 -13.90 3.77 18.57
CA LEU A 593 -13.54 3.03 17.36
C LEU A 593 -13.98 1.56 17.50
N VAL A 594 -14.90 1.11 16.64
CA VAL A 594 -15.24 -0.31 16.49
C VAL A 594 -14.22 -0.94 15.54
N LEU A 595 -13.60 -2.03 15.97
CA LEU A 595 -12.57 -2.74 15.21
C LEU A 595 -13.18 -3.85 14.34
N PRO A 596 -12.47 -4.32 13.29
CA PRO A 596 -12.91 -5.45 12.47
C PRO A 596 -13.20 -6.74 13.25
N SER A 597 -12.61 -6.90 14.43
CA SER A 597 -12.85 -8.00 15.38
C SER A 597 -14.18 -7.90 16.15
N GLY A 598 -14.88 -6.77 16.08
CA GLY A 598 -16.03 -6.44 16.93
C GLY A 598 -15.67 -5.90 18.32
N GLU A 599 -14.38 -5.84 18.68
CA GLU A 599 -13.92 -5.15 19.88
C GLU A 599 -14.06 -3.62 19.69
N THR A 600 -14.46 -2.89 20.75
CA THR A 600 -14.57 -1.42 20.71
C THR A 600 -13.50 -0.77 21.58
N ALA A 601 -12.63 0.03 20.94
CA ALA A 601 -11.75 0.97 21.62
C ALA A 601 -12.55 2.21 22.06
N GLN A 602 -12.94 2.24 23.34
CA GLN A 602 -13.67 3.35 23.96
C GLN A 602 -12.78 4.59 24.05
N ALA A 603 -13.36 5.78 23.83
CA ALA A 603 -12.65 7.08 23.90
C ALA A 603 -11.32 7.10 23.09
N CYS A 604 -11.32 6.45 21.93
CA CYS A 604 -10.18 6.41 21.01
C CYS A 604 -9.85 7.80 20.42
N PHE A 605 -10.85 8.68 20.35
CA PHE A 605 -10.75 10.04 19.86
C PHE A 605 -11.02 11.06 20.99
N THR A 606 -10.43 12.25 20.91
CA THR A 606 -10.64 13.31 21.91
C THR A 606 -12.01 13.97 21.83
N ASP A 607 -12.64 13.92 20.66
CA ASP A 607 -13.98 14.43 20.36
C ASP A 607 -14.46 13.75 19.06
N SER A 608 -15.76 13.80 18.78
CA SER A 608 -16.31 13.33 17.50
C SER A 608 -15.89 14.23 16.33
N ALA A 609 -15.85 13.68 15.11
CA ALA A 609 -15.57 14.46 13.91
C ALA A 609 -16.69 15.49 13.62
N PHE A 610 -17.94 15.14 13.97
CA PHE A 610 -19.10 16.03 13.88
C PHE A 610 -18.93 17.27 14.75
N ASN A 611 -18.61 17.09 16.04
CA ASN A 611 -18.49 18.20 16.99
C ASN A 611 -17.41 19.21 16.57
N GLN A 612 -16.26 18.74 16.07
CA GLN A 612 -15.21 19.64 15.56
C GLN A 612 -15.60 20.36 14.27
N SER A 613 -16.39 19.73 13.41
CA SER A 613 -16.87 20.32 12.15
C SER A 613 -17.99 21.33 12.42
N GLN A 614 -18.86 21.06 13.39
CA GLN A 614 -19.81 22.02 13.95
C GLN A 614 -19.08 23.20 14.61
N GLN A 615 -18.03 22.96 15.42
CA GLN A 615 -17.19 24.02 15.98
C GLN A 615 -16.59 24.88 14.86
N ASN A 616 -16.01 24.25 13.82
CA ASN A 616 -15.42 24.94 12.69
C ASN A 616 -16.45 25.84 11.97
N LEU A 617 -17.61 25.30 11.58
CA LEU A 617 -18.72 26.08 11.00
C LEU A 617 -19.22 27.20 11.92
N SER A 618 -19.21 27.00 13.24
CA SER A 618 -19.61 28.04 14.21
C SER A 618 -18.62 29.22 14.23
N HIS A 619 -17.35 28.98 13.93
CA HIS A 619 -16.29 29.99 13.84
C HIS A 619 -16.22 30.69 12.47
N PHE A 620 -17.02 30.29 11.48
CA PHE A 620 -17.00 30.96 10.18
C PHE A 620 -17.33 32.46 10.34
N GLY A 621 -16.58 33.31 9.65
CA GLY A 621 -16.68 34.76 9.72
C GLY A 621 -15.52 35.42 8.98
N GLU A 622 -15.54 36.74 8.82
CA GLU A 622 -14.55 37.43 7.98
C GLU A 622 -13.11 37.32 8.50
N ASP A 623 -12.89 37.22 9.82
CA ASP A 623 -11.55 37.02 10.41
C ASP A 623 -10.94 35.67 10.04
N ASP A 624 -11.74 34.59 10.11
CA ASP A 624 -11.29 33.27 9.69
C ASP A 624 -11.17 33.19 8.16
N LEU A 625 -12.14 33.71 7.41
CA LEU A 625 -12.06 33.77 5.94
C LEU A 625 -10.77 34.47 5.47
N CYS A 626 -10.45 35.61 6.08
CA CYS A 626 -9.21 36.35 5.84
C CYS A 626 -7.97 35.52 6.20
N TRP A 627 -8.03 34.71 7.26
CA TRP A 627 -6.95 33.79 7.65
C TRP A 627 -6.78 32.63 6.66
N GLN A 628 -7.85 31.91 6.32
CA GLN A 628 -7.78 30.80 5.37
C GLN A 628 -7.31 31.27 3.98
N VAL A 629 -7.80 32.42 3.50
CA VAL A 629 -7.35 33.00 2.21
C VAL A 629 -5.88 33.41 2.23
N LYS A 630 -5.34 33.90 3.36
CA LYS A 630 -3.89 34.13 3.52
C LYS A 630 -3.10 32.83 3.45
N LEU A 631 -3.62 31.73 4.00
CA LEU A 631 -2.98 30.41 3.92
C LEU A 631 -3.02 29.82 2.50
N ILE A 632 -4.13 30.00 1.75
CA ILE A 632 -4.24 29.63 0.33
C ILE A 632 -3.14 30.36 -0.46
N ARG A 633 -3.19 31.71 -0.52
CA ARG A 633 -2.21 32.52 -1.28
C ARG A 633 -0.76 32.27 -0.83
N GLY A 634 -0.55 32.06 0.47
CA GLY A 634 0.77 31.82 1.06
C GLY A 634 1.47 30.53 0.58
N ARG A 635 0.74 29.55 0.05
CA ARG A 635 1.36 28.34 -0.53
C ARG A 635 2.12 28.63 -1.83
N TRP A 636 1.55 29.45 -2.71
CA TRP A 636 2.17 29.79 -3.99
C TRP A 636 3.34 30.79 -3.88
N MET A 637 3.25 31.76 -2.97
CA MET A 637 4.37 32.70 -2.72
C MET A 637 5.66 31.99 -2.29
N ARG A 638 5.54 30.84 -1.62
CA ARG A 638 6.69 30.05 -1.15
C ARG A 638 7.33 29.22 -2.28
N ALA A 639 6.52 28.66 -3.18
CA ALA A 639 7.02 27.91 -4.34
C ALA A 639 7.89 28.81 -5.26
N MET A 640 7.41 30.02 -5.55
CA MET A 640 8.14 31.00 -6.37
C MET A 640 9.51 31.40 -5.78
N GLN A 641 9.66 31.44 -4.45
CA GLN A 641 10.94 31.76 -3.83
C GLN A 641 11.96 30.63 -3.92
N GLU A 642 11.52 29.37 -3.82
CA GLU A 642 12.41 28.21 -3.91
C GLU A 642 12.98 28.06 -5.35
N ASP A 643 12.17 28.22 -6.40
CA ASP A 643 12.64 28.21 -7.81
C ASP A 643 13.61 29.38 -8.14
N SER A 644 13.48 30.53 -7.47
CA SER A 644 14.39 31.68 -7.68
C SER A 644 15.80 31.51 -7.06
N SER A 645 15.99 30.50 -6.21
CA SER A 645 17.16 30.39 -5.32
C SER A 645 18.33 29.56 -5.89
N GLY A 646 18.62 29.72 -7.18
CA GLY A 646 19.63 28.97 -7.94
C GLY A 646 21.10 29.20 -7.53
N MET A 647 21.47 28.88 -6.28
CA MET A 647 22.86 28.88 -5.81
C MET A 647 23.61 27.61 -6.26
N PRO A 648 24.84 27.74 -6.80
CA PRO A 648 25.66 26.58 -7.12
C PRO A 648 26.11 25.86 -5.85
N ARG A 649 25.90 24.54 -5.80
CA ARG A 649 26.37 23.70 -4.68
C ARG A 649 27.91 23.67 -4.67
N PRO A 650 28.58 23.91 -3.53
CA PRO A 650 30.03 23.71 -3.44
C PRO A 650 30.39 22.21 -3.56
N PRO A 651 31.57 21.88 -4.10
CA PRO A 651 31.99 20.49 -4.28
C PRO A 651 32.18 19.78 -2.93
N SER A 652 31.81 18.51 -2.88
CA SER A 652 31.79 17.70 -1.67
C SER A 652 33.19 17.41 -1.12
N THR A 653 33.55 18.03 0.01
CA THR A 653 34.71 17.60 0.81
C THR A 653 34.31 16.49 1.77
N THR A 654 34.76 15.27 1.46
CA THR A 654 34.64 14.11 2.35
C THR A 654 35.41 14.31 3.65
N THR A 655 34.72 14.51 4.78
CA THR A 655 35.26 14.17 6.10
C THR A 655 34.18 13.50 6.96
N SER A 656 34.57 12.43 7.63
CA SER A 656 33.69 11.62 8.47
C SER A 656 33.53 12.23 9.86
N ARG A 657 32.28 12.35 10.35
CA ARG A 657 32.02 12.38 11.80
C ARG A 657 30.67 11.80 12.16
N TRP A 658 30.71 10.61 12.73
CA TRP A 658 29.58 9.95 13.40
C TRP A 658 29.43 10.47 14.82
N SER A 659 28.31 11.10 15.17
CA SER A 659 27.85 11.19 16.57
C SER A 659 26.43 11.75 16.71
N ARG A 660 25.62 11.07 17.54
CA ARG A 660 24.35 11.52 18.15
C ARG A 660 23.18 11.91 17.22
N TRP A 661 22.34 10.92 16.93
CA TRP A 661 20.92 11.14 16.63
C TRP A 661 20.11 11.03 17.93
N THR A 662 19.78 12.15 18.55
CA THR A 662 18.79 12.23 19.64
C THR A 662 17.42 12.57 19.05
N GLY A 663 16.38 11.83 19.42
CA GLY A 663 15.07 11.93 18.77
C GLY A 663 14.34 13.25 19.02
N ARG A 664 13.73 13.78 17.95
CA ARG A 664 12.49 14.56 17.89
C ARG A 664 12.10 14.73 16.40
N ASN A 665 10.82 15.01 16.14
CA ASN A 665 10.21 15.29 14.82
C ASN A 665 10.15 14.09 13.85
N TRP A 666 9.16 13.21 14.06
CA TRP A 666 8.77 12.12 13.16
C TRP A 666 7.28 12.21 12.77
N TRP A 667 6.90 13.27 12.04
CA TRP A 667 5.58 13.39 11.43
C TRP A 667 5.73 13.97 10.00
N THR A 668 4.71 13.73 9.15
CA THR A 668 4.57 14.14 7.73
C THR A 668 5.55 13.54 6.70
N ARG A 669 5.31 12.28 6.26
CA ARG A 669 5.66 11.78 4.89
C ARG A 669 4.61 10.78 4.34
N ARG A 670 4.12 11.05 3.12
CA ARG A 670 3.19 10.29 2.22
C ARG A 670 3.68 10.57 0.76
N SER A 671 3.21 9.97 -0.34
CA SER A 671 2.21 8.92 -0.62
C SER A 671 2.84 7.81 -1.50
N ARG A 672 2.05 7.02 -2.24
CA ARG A 672 2.45 5.76 -2.91
C ARG A 672 3.24 5.95 -4.21
N TRP A 673 4.11 4.97 -4.48
CA TRP A 673 4.91 4.86 -5.70
C TRP A 673 5.38 3.39 -5.88
N ASP A 674 4.82 2.64 -6.83
CA ASP A 674 5.23 1.24 -7.04
C ASP A 674 6.59 1.10 -7.75
N ALA A 675 6.99 2.05 -8.59
CA ALA A 675 8.30 2.05 -9.25
C ALA A 675 9.47 2.42 -8.32
N VAL A 676 9.18 2.98 -7.15
CA VAL A 676 10.17 3.70 -6.31
C VAL A 676 10.52 2.95 -5.04
N TRP A 677 9.55 2.26 -4.45
CA TRP A 677 9.69 1.62 -3.14
C TRP A 677 9.55 0.10 -3.15
N ASN A 678 9.37 -0.52 -4.32
CA ASN A 678 9.82 -1.91 -4.53
C ASN A 678 11.35 -2.04 -4.40
N ALA A 679 12.08 -0.91 -4.39
CA ALA A 679 13.42 -0.75 -3.83
C ALA A 679 13.59 -1.45 -2.47
N PRO A 680 14.42 -2.51 -2.35
CA PRO A 680 14.80 -3.03 -1.05
C PRO A 680 15.56 -1.97 -0.25
N GLN A 681 14.96 -1.47 0.84
CA GLN A 681 15.70 -0.71 1.84
C GLN A 681 16.69 -1.64 2.53
N PHE A 682 17.95 -1.60 2.11
CA PHE A 682 19.04 -2.32 2.76
C PHE A 682 19.27 -1.74 4.16
N ALA A 683 18.70 -2.39 5.17
CA ALA A 683 19.25 -2.32 6.51
C ALA A 683 20.73 -2.72 6.44
N LYS A 684 21.62 -1.93 7.03
CA LYS A 684 23.05 -2.30 7.09
C LYS A 684 23.18 -3.69 7.70
N PRO A 685 24.09 -4.55 7.20
CA PRO A 685 24.33 -5.85 7.80
C PRO A 685 24.72 -5.65 9.28
N MET A 686 23.82 -6.04 10.18
CA MET A 686 24.21 -6.31 11.55
C MET A 686 25.16 -7.50 11.48
N ALA A 687 26.44 -7.26 11.76
CA ALA A 687 27.45 -8.30 11.80
C ALA A 687 27.25 -9.20 13.05
N SER A 688 26.19 -10.01 13.04
CA SER A 688 26.10 -11.19 13.89
C SER A 688 27.07 -12.24 13.35
N ARG A 689 28.29 -12.23 13.90
CA ARG A 689 29.10 -13.44 13.97
C ARG A 689 28.29 -14.47 14.77
N ASP A 690 27.57 -15.34 14.07
CA ASP A 690 27.44 -16.77 14.33
C ASP A 690 26.28 -17.37 13.50
N GLY A 691 26.64 -18.21 12.54
CA GLY A 691 25.71 -19.02 11.75
C GLY A 691 24.96 -18.27 10.64
N TRP A 692 25.29 -18.58 9.37
CA TRP A 692 24.36 -18.83 8.23
C TRP A 692 25.15 -18.98 6.90
N PHE A 693 26.13 -19.87 6.90
CA PHE A 693 26.97 -20.21 5.73
C PHE A 693 27.27 -21.73 5.73
N SER A 694 26.27 -22.60 5.80
CA SER A 694 26.52 -24.06 5.81
C SER A 694 26.42 -24.70 4.42
N ARG A 695 25.36 -24.47 3.65
CA ARG A 695 25.14 -25.21 2.37
C ARG A 695 26.01 -24.73 1.20
N ALA A 696 26.21 -23.42 1.06
CA ALA A 696 27.14 -22.88 0.06
C ALA A 696 28.60 -23.17 0.43
N TYR A 697 28.97 -22.98 1.71
CA TYR A 697 30.35 -23.19 2.18
C TYR A 697 30.78 -24.64 2.08
N LEU A 698 29.93 -25.63 2.43
CA LEU A 698 30.26 -27.06 2.33
C LEU A 698 30.42 -27.58 0.89
N ARG A 699 29.89 -26.90 -0.13
CA ARG A 699 30.22 -27.21 -1.54
C ARG A 699 31.51 -26.52 -1.99
N VAL A 700 31.70 -25.26 -1.61
CA VAL A 700 32.90 -24.48 -1.96
C VAL A 700 34.17 -25.05 -1.30
N THR A 701 34.12 -25.46 -0.03
CA THR A 701 35.31 -26.02 0.66
C THR A 701 35.70 -27.40 0.14
N ASN A 702 34.73 -28.26 -0.20
CA ASN A 702 35.03 -29.60 -0.72
C ASN A 702 35.59 -29.59 -2.14
N SER A 703 35.33 -28.54 -2.94
CA SER A 703 35.98 -28.32 -4.24
C SER A 703 37.43 -27.85 -4.08
N LEU A 704 37.69 -26.93 -3.14
CA LEU A 704 39.01 -26.30 -2.96
C LEU A 704 40.05 -27.16 -2.21
N CYS A 705 39.64 -28.20 -1.49
CA CYS A 705 40.57 -29.11 -0.79
C CYS A 705 41.26 -30.15 -1.69
N GLY A 706 40.97 -30.19 -3.00
CA GLY A 706 41.49 -31.21 -3.92
C GLY A 706 42.88 -30.97 -4.54
N GLN A 707 43.51 -29.80 -4.35
CA GLN A 707 44.73 -29.41 -5.09
C GLN A 707 45.81 -28.69 -4.27
N TRP A 708 46.28 -29.27 -3.17
CA TRP A 708 47.56 -28.87 -2.55
C TRP A 708 48.40 -30.09 -2.18
N ASN A 709 49.11 -30.64 -3.18
CA ASN A 709 50.10 -31.69 -2.97
C ASN A 709 51.38 -31.09 -2.36
N TRP A 710 51.92 -31.78 -1.37
CA TRP A 710 53.19 -31.42 -0.73
C TRP A 710 54.36 -31.53 -1.71
N ASN A 711 55.29 -30.57 -1.65
CA ASN A 711 56.69 -30.82 -1.96
C ASN A 711 57.59 -29.94 -1.10
N SER A 712 58.48 -30.60 -0.37
CA SER A 712 59.36 -30.00 0.64
C SER A 712 60.82 -30.05 0.20
N THR A 713 61.51 -28.91 0.10
CA THR A 713 62.99 -28.85 0.18
C THR A 713 63.49 -27.45 0.55
N THR A 714 63.92 -27.33 1.81
CA THR A 714 65.21 -26.76 2.28
C THR A 714 65.86 -25.52 1.63
N ALA A 715 66.21 -24.60 2.55
CA ALA A 715 67.49 -23.88 2.69
C ALA A 715 67.70 -22.50 2.01
N GLY A 716 68.10 -21.53 2.84
CA GLY A 716 69.36 -20.83 2.60
C GLY A 716 69.37 -19.29 2.62
N ALA A 717 69.64 -18.72 3.79
CA ALA A 717 70.41 -17.49 4.06
C ALA A 717 70.13 -16.16 3.29
N GLY A 718 70.03 -15.06 4.04
CA GLY A 718 69.91 -13.68 3.56
C GLY A 718 69.49 -12.76 4.69
#